data_AF-A0A930E9I7-F1
#
_entry.id   AF-A0A930E9I7-F1
#
_cell.length_a   1.000
_cell.length_b   1.000
_cell.length_c   1.000
_cell.angle_alpha   90.00
_cell.angle_beta   90.00
_cell.angle_gamma   90.00
#
_symmetry.space_group_name_H-M   'P 1'
#
loop_
_entity.id
_entity.type
_entity.pdbx_description
1 polymer ?
#
loop_
_entity_poly.entity_id
_entity_poly.type
_entity_poly.pdbx_seq_one_letter_code
_entity_poly.pdbx_strand_id
1 'polypeptide(L)'
;DNNIRKIEQDLRAYAKRTPGMTYTTGTLMTFLIAGMLTLGNPAVKMDQSLEKYNKEVTYSMKDMESSIEWGRKQNQKLIRDTNLELTQLMEQGDQAVKSPWNSWQVGANTYVGSWNSAYKGKGGKTADVVYDRNNGNPYSKYKKNTNSFQYGITDLEIVNEPSAEIIVNASIRPTSIDKEAPKVKIPEVKAPAEPKLNVSIKTPAAIKEPTVNPPVVNVNLPSPNTEPFNDFCFTCGSQTRRLQNEGTTDNSYWKNRTYWNGVNKEGIVSNAWSDSGSTKDNNGKRPPAIFYINEVTGIQQNGKPKYFGDVIIHAAGNVVVDGQRTGAALQNKNGTIAIHTVKDNTLYNIEGHLGGRANFISIETWHGGKLGLEKVSVDEKGNENTIFYIYPSNYELITGADGAMAKNRRGGIEGKLDVNITSQRNTIYSVMGASGSFAIESKGLYQLEGASNIIYSGLGYSANFQNLINKPVTTGSYNSTIQDGRGEGFTPSIKLGTGELAAGEKRVVPKSYGDDNVIMFFNSKTILENRVNSGYGKYGGNANWFKSGVGIYQGEIRVKADIGEKLNINGTDTQTKKGNTIENNDGTVKKTGDNKYVEGNVGIFAVSGQRSKISPAEDLGAALSSTNGVDFNKDEVHSLQVNDIDINFGKYSKNGVMMVSQNGTVLDVVKSTNLHSEEIRDKTTGAVLTTKDNTTVPIKITNGITGISVSGQTPNEVIKDFIGTTGLAGKISVDKNINEAATGTIIAYSEGTWDPKKNDLMSEATKNVLKGEKSEINIGRAVILSAKADVTNNGELESRPIAYVASNKGIITAENETEAKGFGSIIGYAESGGSITATGKVTAVDAWVAGDSASQKQTYKNIGGYAKGAGSTVTLTGGADINGLGALANGSGATVTLDTASNTIKSGKEGALVAVDGGEVVFKGGTIENKDLSYEANSHDNVTPFFAKGNNSKIKFEGATTINMYDGILVAGEESDYEATVTGTKKYQGTGNVTVNLKKDGVNLGIFKGINATWDGNSGAYLNTLKTVPKFAAINNPNNYIYDSVLMNGTLTVDTDVNLDSATDGFNHITMERESVTINAGKTISGTTGKGLSMGSNTTATSNADSGYINNGTVRITGGTSAAGAAGINVSYGQIHNTATGII
;
A
#
# COMPACT_ATOMS: atom_id res chain seq x y z
N ASP A 1 -12.70 16.72 38.55
CA ASP A 1 -12.64 17.25 39.94
C ASP A 1 -12.00 16.32 40.98
N ASN A 2 -12.31 15.02 41.02
CA ASN A 2 -11.84 14.14 42.10
C ASN A 2 -10.31 13.97 42.28
N ASN A 3 -9.47 14.22 41.27
CA ASN A 3 -8.03 13.91 41.34
C ASN A 3 -7.22 14.87 42.22
N ILE A 4 -7.44 16.19 42.12
CA ILE A 4 -6.65 17.20 42.87
C ILE A 4 -6.85 17.04 44.38
N ARG A 5 -8.10 16.77 44.79
CA ARG A 5 -8.48 16.57 46.20
C ARG A 5 -7.80 15.36 46.84
N LYS A 6 -7.47 14.33 46.05
CA LYS A 6 -6.71 13.16 46.49
C LYS A 6 -5.21 13.49 46.62
N ILE A 7 -4.63 14.16 45.62
CA ILE A 7 -3.23 14.63 45.65
C ILE A 7 -2.97 15.54 46.88
N GLU A 8 -3.92 16.41 47.23
CA GLU A 8 -3.88 17.20 48.46
C GLU A 8 -3.82 16.32 49.73
N GLN A 9 -4.66 15.29 49.82
CA GLN A 9 -4.67 14.37 50.97
C GLN A 9 -3.36 13.59 51.07
N ASP A 10 -2.84 13.09 49.95
CA ASP A 10 -1.57 12.35 49.89
C ASP A 10 -0.37 13.23 50.27
N LEU A 11 -0.32 14.49 49.79
CA LEU A 11 0.72 15.47 50.20
C LEU A 11 0.62 15.86 51.68
N ARG A 12 -0.60 16.03 52.22
CA ARG A 12 -0.82 16.27 53.66
C ARG A 12 -0.38 15.06 54.50
N ALA A 13 -0.54 13.84 53.99
CA ALA A 13 -0.08 12.62 54.64
C ALA A 13 1.45 12.44 54.55
N TYR A 14 2.06 12.84 53.42
CA TYR A 14 3.51 12.81 53.21
C TYR A 14 4.23 13.80 54.13
N ALA A 15 3.78 15.07 54.18
CA ALA A 15 4.36 16.08 55.07
C ALA A 15 4.32 15.66 56.56
N LYS A 16 3.25 14.99 57.02
CA LYS A 16 3.17 14.42 58.38
C LYS A 16 4.20 13.32 58.69
N ARG A 17 4.85 12.75 57.67
CA ARG A 17 5.84 11.66 57.79
C ARG A 17 7.27 12.12 57.49
N THR A 18 7.48 13.37 57.08
CA THR A 18 8.79 13.91 56.65
C THR A 18 9.19 15.09 57.53
N PRO A 19 10.07 14.91 58.53
CA PRO A 19 10.58 16.00 59.36
C PRO A 19 11.15 17.13 58.51
N GLY A 20 10.77 18.38 58.82
CA GLY A 20 11.18 19.57 58.06
C GLY A 20 10.26 19.95 56.88
N MET A 21 9.32 19.08 56.45
CA MET A 21 8.30 19.47 55.47
C MET A 21 7.02 19.94 56.16
N THR A 22 6.50 21.10 55.75
CA THR A 22 5.14 21.56 56.10
C THR A 22 4.29 21.62 54.83
N TYR A 23 3.06 21.10 54.91
CA TYR A 23 2.09 21.22 53.81
C TYR A 23 1.54 22.66 53.73
N THR A 24 1.60 23.24 52.53
CA THR A 24 0.94 24.51 52.19
C THR A 24 0.28 24.38 50.82
N THR A 25 -0.63 25.31 50.49
CA THR A 25 -1.20 25.40 49.13
C THR A 25 -0.10 25.62 48.07
N GLY A 26 0.97 26.34 48.42
CA GLY A 26 2.16 26.47 47.57
C GLY A 26 2.86 25.13 47.33
N THR A 27 2.95 24.26 48.35
CA THR A 27 3.51 22.91 48.21
C THR A 27 2.71 22.06 47.22
N LEU A 28 1.38 22.16 47.23
CA LEU A 28 0.51 21.52 46.22
C LEU A 28 0.73 22.12 44.83
N MET A 29 0.80 23.45 44.71
CA MET A 29 1.04 24.15 43.44
C MET A 29 2.38 23.73 42.81
N THR A 30 3.46 23.73 43.59
CA THR A 30 4.79 23.29 43.14
C THR A 30 4.80 21.82 42.73
N PHE A 31 4.14 20.93 43.48
CA PHE A 31 4.04 19.52 43.09
C PHE A 31 3.27 19.33 41.77
N LEU A 32 2.17 20.07 41.55
CA LEU A 32 1.39 20.00 40.32
C LEU A 32 2.13 20.58 39.10
N ILE A 33 3.05 21.54 39.30
CA ILE A 33 3.82 22.19 38.23
C ILE A 33 5.14 21.45 37.92
N ALA A 34 5.82 20.94 38.94
CA ALA A 34 7.18 20.37 38.82
C ALA A 34 7.27 18.85 39.07
N GLY A 35 6.20 18.19 39.54
CA GLY A 35 6.14 16.75 39.79
C GLY A 35 6.95 16.24 40.99
N MET A 36 7.80 17.07 41.60
CA MET A 36 8.66 16.74 42.75
C MET A 36 8.78 17.92 43.73
N LEU A 37 9.31 17.65 44.92
CA LEU A 37 9.55 18.65 45.98
C LEU A 37 11.02 18.60 46.42
N THR A 38 11.72 19.73 46.37
CA THR A 38 13.14 19.87 46.76
C THR A 38 13.28 20.53 48.12
N LEU A 39 14.05 19.93 49.03
CA LEU A 39 14.35 20.49 50.36
C LEU A 39 15.71 21.22 50.37
N GLY A 40 15.76 22.38 51.04
CA GLY A 40 17.00 23.15 51.24
C GLY A 40 17.88 22.58 52.35
N ASN A 41 19.19 22.66 52.17
CA ASN A 41 20.22 22.00 53.01
C ASN A 41 20.77 22.96 54.10
N PRO A 42 21.47 22.48 55.16
CA PRO A 42 22.88 22.13 54.97
C PRO A 42 23.49 21.00 55.84
N ALA A 43 24.71 20.62 55.45
CA ALA A 43 25.82 20.12 56.29
C ALA A 43 25.87 18.63 56.73
N VAL A 44 26.30 17.75 55.82
CA VAL A 44 27.24 16.64 56.10
C VAL A 44 28.29 16.57 54.97
N LYS A 45 29.57 16.32 55.30
CA LYS A 45 30.64 15.88 54.36
C LYS A 45 30.80 14.35 54.54
N MET A 46 31.24 13.53 53.59
CA MET A 46 32.03 13.75 52.38
C MET A 46 31.92 12.51 51.46
N ASP A 47 31.67 12.68 50.16
CA ASP A 47 32.31 11.99 49.02
C ASP A 47 31.72 12.55 47.70
N GLN A 48 32.43 12.45 46.57
CA GLN A 48 32.00 12.99 45.27
C GLN A 48 32.07 11.96 44.15
N SER A 49 30.95 11.31 43.85
CA SER A 49 30.85 10.41 42.69
C SER A 49 30.60 11.19 41.38
N LEU A 50 31.27 10.73 40.32
CA LEU A 50 31.15 11.24 38.95
C LEU A 50 29.68 11.24 38.43
N GLU A 51 28.87 10.32 38.98
CA GLU A 51 27.47 10.11 38.64
C GLU A 51 26.57 11.34 38.94
N LYS A 52 26.90 12.14 39.97
CA LYS A 52 26.16 13.38 40.26
C LYS A 52 26.45 14.44 39.19
N TYR A 53 27.71 14.59 38.79
CA TYR A 53 28.11 15.51 37.72
C TYR A 53 27.46 15.13 36.39
N ASN A 54 27.45 13.84 36.04
CA ASN A 54 26.76 13.36 34.84
C ASN A 54 25.24 13.63 34.88
N LYS A 55 24.58 13.51 36.04
CA LYS A 55 23.16 13.85 36.20
C LYS A 55 22.92 15.36 36.09
N GLU A 56 23.72 16.20 36.72
CA GLU A 56 23.61 17.67 36.62
C GLU A 56 23.88 18.16 35.18
N VAL A 57 24.85 17.57 34.47
CA VAL A 57 25.08 17.81 33.03
C VAL A 57 23.90 17.33 32.19
N THR A 58 23.32 16.16 32.48
CA THR A 58 22.14 15.64 31.75
C THR A 58 20.91 16.54 31.92
N TYR A 59 20.65 17.04 33.14
CA TYR A 59 19.58 18.01 33.37
C TYR A 59 19.86 19.34 32.66
N SER A 60 21.10 19.86 32.75
CA SER A 60 21.51 21.06 32.02
C SER A 60 21.34 20.91 30.50
N MET A 61 21.68 19.75 29.92
CA MET A 61 21.45 19.46 28.51
C MET A 61 19.96 19.48 28.15
N LYS A 62 19.08 18.96 29.02
CA LYS A 62 17.63 18.95 28.81
C LYS A 62 17.00 20.35 28.94
N ASP A 63 17.51 21.19 29.83
CA ASP A 63 17.11 22.59 29.96
C ASP A 63 17.60 23.42 28.78
N MET A 64 18.81 23.16 28.27
CA MET A 64 19.32 23.75 27.03
C MET A 64 18.51 23.29 25.81
N GLU A 65 18.17 22.01 25.69
CA GLU A 65 17.30 21.48 24.63
C GLU A 65 15.92 22.16 24.65
N SER A 66 15.30 22.26 25.83
CA SER A 66 14.02 22.97 26.02
C SER A 66 14.11 24.45 25.65
N SER A 67 15.24 25.10 25.96
CA SER A 67 15.50 26.50 25.60
C SER A 67 15.72 26.68 24.09
N ILE A 68 16.39 25.71 23.43
CA ILE A 68 16.60 25.69 21.99
C ILE A 68 15.29 25.41 21.24
N GLU A 69 14.45 24.51 21.75
CA GLU A 69 13.07 24.29 21.28
C GLU A 69 12.23 25.58 21.36
N TRP A 70 12.27 26.26 22.50
CA TRP A 70 11.55 27.52 22.70
C TRP A 70 12.07 28.61 21.75
N GLY A 71 13.39 28.77 21.62
CA GLY A 71 14.03 29.69 20.68
C GLY A 71 13.67 29.39 19.22
N ARG A 72 13.66 28.11 18.82
CA ARG A 72 13.17 27.67 17.50
C ARG A 72 11.71 28.04 17.28
N LYS A 73 10.84 27.85 18.28
CA LYS A 73 9.42 28.23 18.22
C LYS A 73 9.21 29.75 18.13
N GLN A 74 10.02 30.58 18.81
CA GLN A 74 9.96 32.04 18.64
C GLN A 74 10.53 32.49 17.29
N ASN A 75 11.65 31.92 16.81
CA ASN A 75 12.18 32.23 15.49
C ASN A 75 11.19 31.83 14.37
N GLN A 76 10.48 30.71 14.51
CA GLN A 76 9.41 30.31 13.58
C GLN A 76 8.21 31.26 13.61
N LYS A 77 7.88 31.88 14.76
CA LYS A 77 6.89 32.97 14.80
C LYS A 77 7.43 34.21 14.09
N LEU A 78 8.61 34.69 14.47
CA LEU A 78 9.24 35.87 13.88
C LEU A 78 9.34 35.76 12.35
N ILE A 79 9.76 34.60 11.83
CA ILE A 79 9.81 34.35 10.36
C ILE A 79 8.40 34.37 9.73
N ARG A 80 7.37 33.87 10.41
CA ARG A 80 5.98 33.96 9.91
C ARG A 80 5.47 35.40 9.93
N ASP A 81 5.74 36.15 10.99
CA ASP A 81 5.32 37.54 11.15
C ASP A 81 6.04 38.43 10.11
N THR A 82 7.35 38.25 9.91
CA THR A 82 8.12 38.90 8.84
C THR A 82 7.65 38.49 7.44
N ASN A 83 7.25 37.24 7.23
CA ASN A 83 6.69 36.82 5.93
C ASN A 83 5.30 37.42 5.68
N LEU A 84 4.47 37.62 6.72
CA LEU A 84 3.20 38.33 6.62
C LEU A 84 3.41 39.82 6.35
N GLU A 85 4.38 40.46 7.02
CA GLU A 85 4.77 41.85 6.78
C GLU A 85 5.32 42.04 5.35
N LEU A 86 6.17 41.13 4.87
CA LEU A 86 6.64 41.10 3.48
C LEU A 86 5.48 40.89 2.49
N THR A 87 4.51 40.04 2.82
CA THR A 87 3.31 39.83 1.99
C THR A 87 2.46 41.09 1.92
N GLN A 88 2.25 41.79 3.04
CA GLN A 88 1.52 43.05 3.08
C GLN A 88 2.27 44.16 2.32
N LEU A 89 3.60 44.21 2.40
CA LEU A 89 4.41 45.13 1.60
C LEU A 89 4.37 44.80 0.10
N MET A 90 4.25 43.51 -0.26
CA MET A 90 4.01 43.08 -1.64
C MET A 90 2.61 43.44 -2.14
N GLU A 91 1.55 43.26 -1.33
CA GLU A 91 0.18 43.66 -1.67
C GLU A 91 0.05 45.19 -1.80
N GLN A 92 0.65 45.95 -0.87
CA GLN A 92 0.69 47.42 -0.96
C GLN A 92 1.54 47.89 -2.15
N GLY A 93 2.63 47.19 -2.48
CA GLY A 93 3.42 47.45 -3.68
C GLY A 93 2.65 47.20 -4.98
N ASP A 94 1.93 46.08 -5.07
CA ASP A 94 1.11 45.73 -6.23
C ASP A 94 -0.13 46.64 -6.38
N GLN A 95 -0.67 47.17 -5.28
CA GLN A 95 -1.63 48.29 -5.32
C GLN A 95 -1.00 49.61 -5.79
N ALA A 96 0.21 49.95 -5.31
CA ALA A 96 0.90 51.19 -5.67
C ALA A 96 1.37 51.24 -7.15
N VAL A 97 1.59 50.09 -7.78
CA VAL A 97 1.99 49.98 -9.20
C VAL A 97 0.78 50.08 -10.15
N LYS A 98 -0.46 49.92 -9.66
CA LYS A 98 -1.68 49.91 -10.49
C LYS A 98 -2.38 51.27 -10.55
N SER A 99 -1.87 52.13 -11.43
CA SER A 99 -2.59 53.33 -11.89
C SER A 99 -3.98 52.96 -12.45
N PRO A 100 -5.09 53.61 -12.04
CA PRO A 100 -6.44 53.19 -12.45
C PRO A 100 -6.84 53.42 -13.93
N TRP A 101 -5.95 53.92 -14.80
CA TRP A 101 -6.29 54.27 -16.20
C TRP A 101 -5.15 53.99 -17.20
N ASN A 102 -5.57 53.64 -18.42
CA ASN A 102 -4.80 53.41 -19.66
C ASN A 102 -3.86 52.17 -19.72
N SER A 103 -3.65 51.53 -20.87
CA SER A 103 -4.45 51.48 -22.13
C SER A 103 -3.97 50.32 -23.02
N TRP A 104 -4.76 49.95 -24.02
CA TRP A 104 -4.41 48.93 -25.03
C TRP A 104 -3.33 49.44 -26.01
N GLN A 105 -2.50 48.53 -26.58
CA GLN A 105 -1.31 48.82 -27.42
C GLN A 105 -0.13 49.42 -26.62
N VAL A 106 1.16 49.21 -26.92
CA VAL A 106 1.89 48.70 -28.10
C VAL A 106 2.97 47.68 -27.64
N GLY A 107 3.51 46.80 -28.50
CA GLY A 107 4.73 46.05 -28.10
C GLY A 107 5.31 44.95 -29.01
N ALA A 108 4.63 44.47 -30.06
CA ALA A 108 5.15 43.37 -30.88
C ALA A 108 6.11 43.86 -31.98
N ASN A 109 7.39 43.47 -31.94
CA ASN A 109 8.28 43.54 -33.11
C ASN A 109 9.56 42.68 -32.97
N THR A 110 9.71 41.66 -33.83
CA THR A 110 10.89 40.83 -34.22
C THR A 110 10.35 39.43 -34.60
N TYR A 111 10.68 38.78 -35.73
CA TYR A 111 11.60 39.08 -36.85
C TYR A 111 10.97 38.73 -38.22
N VAL A 112 11.49 39.35 -39.29
CA VAL A 112 11.44 38.87 -40.69
C VAL A 112 12.63 37.91 -40.93
N GLY A 113 12.62 36.90 -41.81
CA GLY A 113 11.57 36.34 -42.67
C GLY A 113 12.16 35.56 -43.87
N SER A 114 11.41 34.62 -44.46
CA SER A 114 11.67 34.00 -45.79
C SER A 114 10.39 33.24 -46.24
N TRP A 115 9.66 33.57 -47.31
CA TRP A 115 9.97 33.69 -48.75
C TRP A 115 10.27 32.37 -49.49
N ASN A 116 9.21 31.57 -49.68
CA ASN A 116 8.83 30.75 -50.87
C ASN A 116 7.60 29.89 -50.46
N SER A 117 6.47 29.78 -51.17
CA SER A 117 6.24 29.83 -52.63
C SER A 117 4.81 30.22 -53.05
N ALA A 118 4.66 30.64 -54.31
CA ALA A 118 3.52 30.54 -55.24
C ALA A 118 2.03 30.54 -54.78
N TYR A 119 1.25 31.43 -55.42
CA TYR A 119 -0.21 31.57 -55.37
C TYR A 119 -0.98 30.77 -56.47
N LYS A 120 -2.18 30.26 -56.13
CA LYS A 120 -3.39 29.91 -56.94
C LYS A 120 -4.46 29.43 -55.94
N GLY A 121 -5.78 29.66 -56.02
CA GLY A 121 -6.73 29.74 -57.15
C GLY A 121 -7.42 28.37 -57.35
N LYS A 122 -8.75 28.20 -57.47
CA LYS A 122 -9.88 29.13 -57.75
C LYS A 122 -11.25 28.42 -57.60
N GLY A 123 -12.36 29.13 -57.34
CA GLY A 123 -13.77 28.64 -57.48
C GLY A 123 -14.45 28.14 -56.17
N GLY A 124 -15.79 28.08 -56.02
CA GLY A 124 -16.91 28.39 -56.94
C GLY A 124 -18.25 28.64 -56.20
N LYS A 125 -19.35 28.96 -56.91
CA LYS A 125 -20.64 29.45 -56.35
C LYS A 125 -21.74 28.37 -56.14
N THR A 126 -22.73 28.73 -55.31
CA THR A 126 -24.15 28.29 -55.17
C THR A 126 -24.87 27.73 -56.43
N ALA A 127 -25.97 26.95 -56.38
CA ALA A 127 -26.83 26.41 -55.29
C ALA A 127 -27.77 25.26 -55.81
N ASP A 128 -28.68 24.78 -54.94
CA ASP A 128 -29.92 23.98 -55.18
C ASP A 128 -29.79 22.53 -55.73
N VAL A 129 -30.75 21.60 -55.50
CA VAL A 129 -32.01 21.65 -54.71
C VAL A 129 -31.91 20.69 -53.48
N VAL A 130 -32.87 19.91 -52.92
CA VAL A 130 -34.26 19.45 -53.21
C VAL A 130 -35.01 19.21 -51.88
N TYR A 131 -36.33 18.92 -51.92
CA TYR A 131 -37.15 18.52 -50.75
C TYR A 131 -37.44 17.00 -50.72
N ASP A 132 -37.73 16.48 -49.52
CA ASP A 132 -38.77 15.46 -49.32
C ASP A 132 -39.56 15.77 -48.02
N ARG A 133 -40.79 15.25 -47.87
CA ARG A 133 -41.77 15.73 -46.88
C ARG A 133 -42.75 14.65 -46.38
N ASN A 134 -42.62 14.31 -45.09
CA ASN A 134 -43.64 13.72 -44.19
C ASN A 134 -44.30 12.36 -44.54
N ASN A 135 -44.21 11.40 -43.61
CA ASN A 135 -45.30 11.11 -42.65
C ASN A 135 -44.85 10.08 -41.60
N GLY A 136 -45.29 10.16 -40.33
CA GLY A 136 -45.01 9.07 -39.39
C GLY A 136 -45.36 9.23 -37.91
N ASN A 137 -44.92 10.28 -37.20
CA ASN A 137 -45.33 10.53 -35.81
C ASN A 137 -44.92 11.93 -35.28
N PRO A 138 -45.71 12.58 -34.41
CA PRO A 138 -45.35 13.82 -33.72
C PRO A 138 -44.69 13.59 -32.33
N TYR A 139 -44.20 14.68 -31.73
CA TYR A 139 -43.65 14.81 -30.37
C TYR A 139 -42.28 14.18 -30.06
N SER A 140 -41.22 14.95 -30.32
CA SER A 140 -40.20 15.22 -29.30
C SER A 140 -39.57 16.59 -29.52
N LYS A 141 -39.62 17.46 -28.49
CA LYS A 141 -38.91 18.75 -28.42
C LYS A 141 -37.93 18.73 -27.25
N TYR A 142 -37.02 19.71 -27.25
CA TYR A 142 -36.13 20.08 -26.14
C TYR A 142 -34.94 19.14 -25.88
N LYS A 143 -33.83 19.41 -26.56
CA LYS A 143 -32.51 19.35 -25.93
C LYS A 143 -32.22 20.71 -25.31
N LYS A 144 -31.82 20.74 -24.03
CA LYS A 144 -31.10 21.84 -23.39
C LYS A 144 -29.85 21.23 -22.78
N ASN A 145 -28.66 21.69 -23.16
CA ASN A 145 -27.39 21.17 -22.62
C ASN A 145 -26.62 22.27 -21.87
N THR A 146 -25.68 21.83 -21.04
CA THR A 146 -24.92 22.64 -20.09
C THR A 146 -24.09 23.74 -20.75
N ASN A 147 -24.03 24.90 -20.10
CA ASN A 147 -22.85 25.31 -19.31
C ASN A 147 -23.20 26.57 -18.49
N SER A 148 -22.53 26.74 -17.34
CA SER A 148 -23.01 27.63 -16.27
C SER A 148 -21.89 28.49 -15.67
N PHE A 149 -22.04 29.82 -15.73
CA PHE A 149 -21.26 30.75 -14.90
C PHE A 149 -22.13 31.89 -14.34
N GLN A 150 -22.60 31.65 -13.11
CA GLN A 150 -22.68 32.60 -11.98
C GLN A 150 -23.71 33.74 -11.89
N TYR A 151 -24.27 33.80 -10.68
CA TYR A 151 -24.80 34.94 -9.90
C TYR A 151 -25.84 35.91 -10.51
N GLY A 152 -27.11 35.64 -10.17
CA GLY A 152 -27.76 36.50 -9.17
C GLY A 152 -28.83 37.51 -9.62
N ILE A 153 -29.93 37.04 -10.22
CA ILE A 153 -31.26 37.70 -10.16
C ILE A 153 -32.38 36.66 -10.32
N THR A 154 -33.58 36.97 -9.85
CA THR A 154 -34.81 36.20 -10.12
C THR A 154 -35.39 36.57 -11.50
N ASP A 155 -36.11 35.65 -12.14
CA ASP A 155 -37.57 35.80 -12.26
C ASP A 155 -38.31 34.62 -12.92
N LEU A 156 -39.51 34.38 -12.39
CA LEU A 156 -40.78 33.97 -13.00
C LEU A 156 -40.76 33.32 -14.39
N GLU A 157 -41.31 32.10 -14.47
CA GLU A 157 -41.59 31.42 -15.74
C GLU A 157 -42.86 31.96 -16.42
N ILE A 158 -42.83 32.06 -17.76
CA ILE A 158 -43.83 32.75 -18.57
C ILE A 158 -45.04 31.84 -18.84
N VAL A 159 -46.21 32.23 -18.34
CA VAL A 159 -47.51 31.68 -18.77
C VAL A 159 -47.85 32.21 -20.15
N ASN A 160 -48.38 31.35 -21.03
CA ASN A 160 -48.78 31.74 -22.39
C ASN A 160 -50.15 31.12 -22.71
N GLU A 161 -51.17 31.97 -22.83
CA GLU A 161 -52.57 31.56 -23.02
C GLU A 161 -52.92 31.35 -24.51
N PRO A 162 -53.78 30.39 -24.87
CA PRO A 162 -54.36 30.29 -26.21
C PRO A 162 -55.52 31.28 -26.40
N SER A 163 -55.66 31.80 -27.62
CA SER A 163 -56.65 32.82 -27.99
C SER A 163 -58.10 32.35 -27.85
N ALA A 164 -58.93 33.15 -27.17
CA ALA A 164 -60.39 33.06 -27.27
C ALA A 164 -60.89 33.79 -28.53
N GLU A 165 -61.88 33.20 -29.22
CA GLU A 165 -62.66 33.86 -30.26
C GLU A 165 -64.15 33.68 -29.95
N ILE A 166 -64.90 34.79 -29.91
CA ILE A 166 -66.33 34.81 -29.57
C ILE A 166 -67.08 35.48 -30.71
N ILE A 167 -68.01 34.75 -31.33
CA ILE A 167 -68.94 35.27 -32.33
C ILE A 167 -70.34 35.31 -31.72
N VAL A 168 -71.02 36.45 -31.83
CA VAL A 168 -72.33 36.71 -31.21
C VAL A 168 -73.31 37.20 -32.27
N ASN A 169 -74.53 36.63 -32.27
CA ASN A 169 -75.85 37.24 -32.55
C ASN A 169 -76.85 36.09 -32.84
N ALA A 170 -78.02 35.91 -32.21
CA ALA A 170 -79.12 36.80 -31.78
C ALA A 170 -80.26 36.89 -32.83
N SER A 171 -81.52 36.89 -32.35
CA SER A 171 -82.83 37.05 -33.06
C SER A 171 -83.62 35.77 -33.43
N ILE A 172 -84.97 35.70 -33.45
CA ILE A 172 -86.03 36.34 -32.62
C ILE A 172 -87.46 35.74 -32.89
N ARG A 173 -88.28 35.50 -31.83
CA ARG A 173 -89.79 35.44 -31.80
C ARG A 173 -90.55 34.34 -32.63
N PRO A 174 -91.92 34.22 -32.61
CA PRO A 174 -92.82 33.97 -31.45
C PRO A 174 -94.01 32.97 -31.78
N THR A 175 -95.17 33.13 -31.11
CA THR A 175 -96.50 32.44 -31.25
C THR A 175 -96.62 31.00 -30.65
N SER A 176 -97.63 30.57 -29.84
CA SER A 176 -99.10 30.81 -29.69
C SER A 176 -99.93 29.70 -30.38
N ILE A 177 -100.97 29.02 -29.82
CA ILE A 177 -101.68 29.09 -28.51
C ILE A 177 -102.47 27.76 -28.22
N ASP A 178 -103.01 27.61 -26.99
CA ASP A 178 -104.14 26.73 -26.54
C ASP A 178 -104.02 25.20 -26.31
N LYS A 179 -104.42 24.81 -25.07
CA LYS A 179 -105.31 23.70 -24.59
C LYS A 179 -105.14 22.25 -25.14
N GLU A 180 -105.34 21.17 -24.36
CA GLU A 180 -105.87 20.98 -22.99
C GLU A 180 -105.15 19.81 -22.24
N ALA A 181 -105.56 19.50 -21.01
CA ALA A 181 -104.86 18.60 -20.06
C ALA A 181 -105.38 17.13 -20.08
N PRO A 182 -104.84 16.16 -19.28
CA PRO A 182 -103.67 16.20 -18.39
C PRO A 182 -102.68 15.00 -18.56
N LYS A 183 -101.50 15.09 -17.92
CA LYS A 183 -100.80 13.93 -17.33
C LYS A 183 -99.71 14.39 -16.34
N VAL A 184 -99.61 13.72 -15.19
CA VAL A 184 -98.66 14.07 -14.13
C VAL A 184 -97.24 13.69 -14.53
N LYS A 185 -96.31 14.65 -14.45
CA LYS A 185 -94.91 14.38 -14.13
C LYS A 185 -94.52 15.20 -12.90
N ILE A 186 -94.29 14.50 -11.79
CA ILE A 186 -93.44 15.02 -10.72
C ILE A 186 -92.06 15.24 -11.34
N PRO A 187 -91.35 16.36 -11.09
CA PRO A 187 -90.00 16.54 -11.60
C PRO A 187 -89.10 15.42 -11.09
N GLU A 188 -88.28 14.87 -11.98
CA GLU A 188 -87.30 13.85 -11.63
C GLU A 188 -86.33 14.42 -10.59
N VAL A 189 -86.41 13.92 -9.35
CA VAL A 189 -85.42 14.22 -8.31
C VAL A 189 -84.14 13.49 -8.68
N LYS A 190 -83.35 14.11 -9.56
CA LYS A 190 -81.97 13.70 -9.76
C LYS A 190 -81.26 13.84 -8.43
N ALA A 191 -80.69 12.74 -7.96
CA ALA A 191 -79.88 12.72 -6.76
C ALA A 191 -78.80 13.81 -6.84
N PRO A 192 -78.40 14.44 -5.72
CA PRO A 192 -77.23 15.31 -5.71
C PRO A 192 -76.06 14.59 -6.35
N ALA A 193 -75.42 15.22 -7.34
CA ALA A 193 -74.20 14.66 -7.92
C ALA A 193 -73.16 14.53 -6.79
N GLU A 194 -72.58 13.34 -6.64
CA GLU A 194 -71.61 13.08 -5.57
C GLU A 194 -70.49 14.12 -5.60
N PRO A 195 -70.14 14.75 -4.47
CA PRO A 195 -69.08 15.74 -4.42
C PRO A 195 -67.74 15.05 -4.71
N LYS A 196 -67.22 15.23 -5.92
CA LYS A 196 -65.90 14.71 -6.30
C LYS A 196 -64.82 15.40 -5.47
N LEU A 197 -64.37 14.69 -4.44
CA LEU A 197 -63.39 15.15 -3.46
C LEU A 197 -61.97 15.09 -4.07
N ASN A 198 -61.64 16.08 -4.89
CA ASN A 198 -60.31 16.21 -5.52
C ASN A 198 -59.25 16.65 -4.49
N VAL A 199 -58.84 15.76 -3.59
CA VAL A 199 -57.69 15.98 -2.67
C VAL A 199 -56.41 15.49 -3.34
N SER A 200 -55.57 16.42 -3.81
CA SER A 200 -54.27 16.09 -4.40
C SER A 200 -53.20 16.01 -3.32
N ILE A 201 -52.98 14.83 -2.76
CA ILE A 201 -51.95 14.57 -1.73
C ILE A 201 -50.66 14.08 -2.39
N LYS A 202 -49.52 14.59 -1.92
CA LYS A 202 -48.19 14.28 -2.47
C LYS A 202 -47.81 12.83 -2.14
N THR A 203 -47.54 12.02 -3.16
CA THR A 203 -47.03 10.65 -3.02
C THR A 203 -45.74 10.63 -2.18
N PRO A 204 -45.54 9.65 -1.28
CA PRO A 204 -44.27 9.44 -0.63
C PRO A 204 -43.11 9.35 -1.63
N ALA A 205 -41.94 9.87 -1.25
CA ALA A 205 -40.73 9.66 -2.05
C ALA A 205 -40.31 8.20 -1.91
N ALA A 206 -40.15 7.48 -3.02
CA ALA A 206 -39.65 6.11 -3.00
C ALA A 206 -38.27 6.06 -2.31
N ILE A 207 -38.12 5.17 -1.32
CA ILE A 207 -36.83 4.94 -0.67
C ILE A 207 -35.83 4.49 -1.73
N LYS A 208 -34.78 5.27 -1.90
CA LYS A 208 -33.73 4.99 -2.87
C LYS A 208 -32.81 3.91 -2.30
N GLU A 209 -32.75 2.75 -2.96
CA GLU A 209 -31.79 1.70 -2.58
C GLU A 209 -30.36 2.27 -2.52
N PRO A 210 -29.55 1.91 -1.50
CA PRO A 210 -28.18 2.40 -1.38
C PRO A 210 -27.33 1.88 -2.55
N THR A 211 -26.96 2.79 -3.46
CA THR A 211 -26.14 2.48 -4.63
C THR A 211 -24.66 2.39 -4.24
N VAL A 212 -24.26 1.28 -3.63
CA VAL A 212 -22.85 0.96 -3.38
C VAL A 212 -22.15 0.69 -4.72
N ASN A 213 -21.06 1.42 -4.96
CA ASN A 213 -20.07 1.11 -5.99
C ASN A 213 -18.88 0.43 -5.29
N PRO A 214 -18.36 -0.72 -5.80
CA PRO A 214 -17.17 -1.31 -5.22
C PRO A 214 -15.94 -0.40 -5.43
N PRO A 215 -15.03 -0.27 -4.45
CA PRO A 215 -13.83 0.53 -4.59
C PRO A 215 -12.94 0.03 -5.74
N VAL A 216 -12.56 0.94 -6.64
CA VAL A 216 -11.64 0.65 -7.73
C VAL A 216 -10.22 0.55 -7.17
N VAL A 217 -9.67 -0.66 -7.14
CA VAL A 217 -8.28 -0.93 -6.75
C VAL A 217 -7.47 -1.28 -7.99
N ASN A 218 -6.49 -0.43 -8.29
CA ASN A 218 -5.49 -0.61 -9.32
C ASN A 218 -4.13 -0.83 -8.64
N VAL A 219 -3.52 -2.00 -8.83
CA VAL A 219 -2.17 -2.31 -8.32
C VAL A 219 -1.19 -2.19 -9.47
N ASN A 220 -0.43 -1.09 -9.50
CA ASN A 220 0.62 -0.87 -10.50
C ASN A 220 1.95 -1.39 -9.95
N LEU A 221 2.48 -2.45 -10.55
CA LEU A 221 3.80 -2.96 -10.18
C LEU A 221 4.94 -2.09 -10.74
N PRO A 222 6.03 -1.92 -9.97
CA PRO A 222 7.34 -1.59 -10.50
C PRO A 222 7.75 -2.43 -11.71
N SER A 223 8.42 -1.81 -12.67
CA SER A 223 9.09 -2.49 -13.80
C SER A 223 10.56 -2.09 -13.89
N PRO A 224 11.35 -2.40 -12.83
CA PRO A 224 12.74 -1.96 -12.69
C PRO A 224 13.67 -2.61 -13.72
N ASN A 225 14.94 -2.22 -13.72
CA ASN A 225 15.92 -2.92 -14.53
C ASN A 225 16.16 -4.34 -13.99
N THR A 226 15.84 -5.35 -14.80
CA THR A 226 16.17 -6.76 -14.55
C THR A 226 17.33 -7.26 -15.43
N GLU A 227 17.90 -6.39 -16.27
CA GLU A 227 19.04 -6.66 -17.14
C GLU A 227 20.25 -5.79 -16.75
N PRO A 228 20.94 -6.10 -15.63
CA PRO A 228 22.19 -5.45 -15.27
C PRO A 228 23.31 -5.78 -16.29
N PHE A 229 24.23 -4.84 -16.48
CA PHE A 229 25.34 -4.98 -17.41
C PHE A 229 26.47 -5.85 -16.84
N ASN A 230 26.90 -6.86 -17.60
CA ASN A 230 27.84 -7.88 -17.13
C ASN A 230 28.92 -8.30 -18.17
N ASP A 231 29.14 -7.54 -19.26
CA ASP A 231 30.09 -7.90 -20.33
C ASP A 231 31.55 -7.54 -19.99
N PHE A 232 32.02 -8.02 -18.84
CA PHE A 232 33.38 -7.83 -18.31
C PHE A 232 34.28 -9.04 -18.60
N CYS A 233 35.59 -8.85 -18.64
CA CYS A 233 36.57 -9.93 -18.85
C CYS A 233 37.97 -9.53 -18.41
N PHE A 234 38.54 -10.15 -17.37
CA PHE A 234 39.93 -9.88 -16.94
C PHE A 234 40.97 -10.68 -17.75
N THR A 235 40.62 -11.90 -18.16
CA THR A 235 41.48 -12.80 -18.96
C THR A 235 41.78 -12.25 -20.36
N CYS A 236 40.91 -11.36 -20.87
CA CYS A 236 41.01 -10.73 -22.18
C CYS A 236 42.17 -9.72 -22.32
N GLY A 237 42.87 -9.41 -21.21
CA GLY A 237 44.09 -8.59 -21.18
C GLY A 237 43.99 -7.43 -20.19
N SER A 238 45.11 -7.07 -19.55
CA SER A 238 45.18 -5.89 -18.67
C SER A 238 46.36 -4.97 -18.96
N GLN A 239 46.19 -3.67 -18.64
CA GLN A 239 47.20 -2.63 -18.81
C GLN A 239 48.50 -2.94 -18.07
N THR A 240 48.41 -3.42 -16.82
CA THR A 240 49.58 -3.60 -15.94
C THR A 240 50.19 -5.00 -15.92
N ARG A 241 49.57 -6.01 -16.54
CA ARG A 241 50.15 -7.37 -16.65
C ARG A 241 51.50 -7.39 -17.41
N ARG A 242 51.74 -6.40 -18.26
CA ARG A 242 53.05 -6.18 -18.90
C ARG A 242 54.17 -5.90 -17.89
N LEU A 243 53.88 -5.20 -16.80
CA LEU A 243 54.89 -4.76 -15.81
C LEU A 243 55.21 -5.86 -14.78
N GLN A 244 54.24 -6.73 -14.44
CA GLN A 244 54.46 -7.84 -13.51
C GLN A 244 55.29 -8.99 -14.12
N ASN A 245 55.22 -9.20 -15.44
CA ASN A 245 55.93 -10.28 -16.12
C ASN A 245 57.39 -9.96 -16.47
N GLU A 246 57.81 -8.68 -16.50
CA GLU A 246 59.17 -8.28 -16.89
C GLU A 246 60.18 -8.38 -15.71
N GLY A 247 59.73 -8.56 -14.47
CA GLY A 247 60.57 -8.94 -13.32
C GLY A 247 61.57 -7.89 -12.81
N THR A 248 61.53 -6.67 -13.35
CA THR A 248 62.63 -5.68 -13.22
C THR A 248 62.22 -4.32 -12.65
N THR A 249 61.03 -4.17 -12.07
CA THR A 249 60.61 -2.92 -11.40
C THR A 249 60.29 -3.14 -9.92
N ASP A 250 60.72 -2.18 -9.09
CA ASP A 250 60.43 -2.11 -7.66
C ASP A 250 58.92 -2.11 -7.36
N ASN A 251 58.57 -2.51 -6.13
CA ASN A 251 57.22 -2.75 -5.59
C ASN A 251 56.42 -1.44 -5.35
N SER A 252 56.75 -0.42 -6.13
CA SER A 252 56.36 0.99 -6.02
C SER A 252 55.91 1.57 -7.36
N TYR A 253 56.15 0.89 -8.50
CA TYR A 253 55.93 1.45 -9.85
C TYR A 253 54.53 2.04 -10.05
N TRP A 254 53.49 1.40 -9.50
CA TRP A 254 52.10 1.84 -9.64
C TRP A 254 51.71 3.02 -8.73
N LYS A 255 52.45 3.30 -7.66
CA LYS A 255 52.05 4.26 -6.63
C LYS A 255 52.17 5.72 -7.07
N ASN A 256 51.32 6.56 -6.49
CA ASN A 256 51.23 8.00 -6.73
C ASN A 256 51.01 8.35 -8.21
N ARG A 257 50.13 7.59 -8.89
CA ARG A 257 49.77 7.82 -10.30
C ARG A 257 48.26 7.81 -10.52
N THR A 258 47.86 8.53 -11.57
CA THR A 258 46.53 8.41 -12.18
C THR A 258 46.60 7.44 -13.35
N TYR A 259 45.63 6.53 -13.45
CA TYR A 259 45.46 5.58 -14.56
C TYR A 259 44.13 5.87 -15.26
N TRP A 260 44.11 5.74 -16.60
CA TRP A 260 42.88 5.93 -17.36
C TRP A 260 42.71 4.88 -18.47
N ASN A 261 41.47 4.46 -18.68
CA ASN A 261 41.10 3.55 -19.76
C ASN A 261 39.64 3.79 -20.19
N GLY A 262 39.45 4.17 -21.45
CA GLY A 262 38.16 4.62 -21.97
C GLY A 262 37.86 6.10 -21.72
N VAL A 263 38.83 6.82 -21.16
CA VAL A 263 38.85 8.27 -21.07
C VAL A 263 40.26 8.76 -21.40
N ASN A 264 40.43 10.07 -21.61
CA ASN A 264 41.75 10.71 -21.73
C ASN A 264 42.31 11.09 -20.34
N LYS A 265 43.51 11.66 -20.30
CA LYS A 265 44.15 12.18 -19.07
C LYS A 265 43.33 13.27 -18.35
N GLU A 266 42.40 13.94 -19.03
CA GLU A 266 41.44 14.89 -18.44
C GLU A 266 40.16 14.23 -17.89
N GLY A 267 40.02 12.90 -17.97
CA GLY A 267 38.84 12.16 -17.50
C GLY A 267 37.64 12.14 -18.47
N ILE A 268 37.80 12.67 -19.69
CA ILE A 268 36.74 12.76 -20.71
C ILE A 268 36.72 11.49 -21.57
N VAL A 269 35.51 10.94 -21.79
CA VAL A 269 35.25 9.74 -22.62
C VAL A 269 35.97 9.81 -23.97
N SER A 270 36.82 8.83 -24.24
CA SER A 270 37.56 8.71 -25.51
C SER A 270 38.15 7.31 -25.67
N ASN A 271 38.56 6.94 -26.89
CA ASN A 271 39.18 5.65 -27.18
C ASN A 271 40.68 5.60 -26.81
N ALA A 272 41.00 6.03 -25.59
CA ALA A 272 42.37 6.16 -25.08
C ALA A 272 42.62 5.31 -23.82
N TRP A 273 43.88 5.02 -23.53
CA TRP A 273 44.34 4.45 -22.26
C TRP A 273 45.83 4.74 -21.99
N SER A 274 46.17 5.10 -20.74
CA SER A 274 47.55 5.34 -20.30
C SER A 274 47.64 5.49 -18.77
N ASP A 275 48.79 5.95 -18.28
CA ASP A 275 49.01 6.36 -16.89
C ASP A 275 49.85 7.65 -16.79
N SER A 276 49.80 8.33 -15.65
CA SER A 276 50.43 9.65 -15.46
C SER A 276 51.96 9.65 -15.44
N GLY A 277 52.62 8.49 -15.50
CA GLY A 277 54.05 8.35 -15.77
C GLY A 277 54.40 8.25 -17.26
N SER A 278 53.41 8.12 -18.15
CA SER A 278 53.60 8.11 -19.60
C SER A 278 53.62 9.52 -20.18
N THR A 279 54.40 9.70 -21.25
CA THR A 279 54.43 10.95 -22.04
C THR A 279 53.40 10.98 -23.16
N LYS A 280 52.67 9.88 -23.41
CA LYS A 280 51.68 9.74 -24.51
C LYS A 280 50.51 8.82 -24.13
N ASP A 281 49.36 9.06 -24.76
CA ASP A 281 48.21 8.17 -24.72
C ASP A 281 48.29 7.07 -25.79
N ASN A 282 47.88 5.86 -25.42
CA ASN A 282 47.64 4.78 -26.37
C ASN A 282 46.20 4.93 -26.90
N ASN A 283 46.04 5.02 -28.22
CA ASN A 283 44.72 5.15 -28.85
C ASN A 283 44.29 3.82 -29.48
N GLY A 284 43.05 3.39 -29.19
CA GLY A 284 42.52 2.10 -29.60
C GLY A 284 43.12 0.90 -28.85
N LYS A 285 42.62 -0.31 -29.19
CA LYS A 285 43.08 -1.59 -28.63
C LYS A 285 43.10 -1.63 -27.09
N ARG A 286 42.12 -0.95 -26.45
CA ARG A 286 42.05 -0.79 -24.99
C ARG A 286 42.05 -2.15 -24.27
N PRO A 287 42.86 -2.36 -23.23
CA PRO A 287 42.82 -3.58 -22.45
C PRO A 287 41.50 -3.67 -21.65
N PRO A 288 40.80 -4.81 -21.61
CA PRO A 288 39.54 -4.94 -20.85
C PRO A 288 39.66 -4.80 -19.33
N ALA A 289 40.88 -4.86 -18.77
CA ALA A 289 41.16 -4.48 -17.38
C ALA A 289 42.33 -3.49 -17.27
N ILE A 290 42.37 -2.66 -16.21
CA ILE A 290 43.53 -1.82 -15.89
C ILE A 290 44.50 -2.62 -15.01
N PHE A 291 44.06 -3.03 -13.81
CA PHE A 291 44.85 -3.81 -12.87
C PHE A 291 44.43 -5.29 -12.81
N TYR A 292 45.44 -6.15 -12.70
CA TYR A 292 45.31 -7.55 -12.30
C TYR A 292 46.18 -7.78 -11.06
N ILE A 293 45.58 -8.24 -9.96
CA ILE A 293 46.24 -8.34 -8.66
C ILE A 293 46.02 -9.75 -8.10
N ASN A 294 47.12 -10.50 -7.93
CA ASN A 294 47.08 -11.85 -7.39
C ASN A 294 46.78 -11.86 -5.88
N GLU A 295 47.79 -11.54 -5.07
CA GLU A 295 47.72 -11.57 -3.61
C GLU A 295 48.59 -10.45 -3.02
N VAL A 296 48.01 -9.61 -2.16
CA VAL A 296 48.73 -8.53 -1.48
C VAL A 296 48.40 -8.58 0.01
N THR A 297 49.12 -9.47 0.71
CA THR A 297 48.89 -9.84 2.11
C THR A 297 50.14 -9.76 2.99
N GLY A 298 49.91 -9.71 4.30
CA GLY A 298 50.94 -9.71 5.33
C GLY A 298 51.52 -8.33 5.64
N ILE A 299 52.66 -8.32 6.32
CA ILE A 299 53.30 -7.12 6.90
C ILE A 299 54.59 -6.76 6.12
N GLN A 300 54.86 -5.47 6.00
CA GLN A 300 56.12 -4.89 5.50
C GLN A 300 57.20 -4.91 6.58
N GLN A 301 58.49 -4.84 6.21
CA GLN A 301 59.60 -4.79 7.20
C GLN A 301 59.51 -3.63 8.22
N ASN A 302 58.74 -2.57 7.89
CA ASN A 302 58.48 -1.42 8.77
C ASN A 302 57.25 -1.60 9.71
N GLY A 303 56.66 -2.79 9.77
CA GLY A 303 55.50 -3.10 10.62
C GLY A 303 54.13 -2.73 10.03
N LYS A 304 54.05 -2.02 8.90
CA LYS A 304 52.78 -1.66 8.25
C LYS A 304 52.22 -2.83 7.40
N PRO A 305 50.89 -2.94 7.21
CA PRO A 305 50.32 -3.88 6.25
C PRO A 305 50.87 -3.68 4.82
N LYS A 306 50.97 -4.76 4.04
CA LYS A 306 51.05 -4.66 2.59
C LYS A 306 49.67 -4.32 2.03
N TYR A 307 49.64 -3.52 0.98
CA TYR A 307 48.42 -3.06 0.32
C TYR A 307 48.70 -2.76 -1.15
N PHE A 308 47.67 -2.89 -2.00
CA PHE A 308 47.62 -2.22 -3.29
C PHE A 308 46.89 -0.88 -3.10
N GLY A 309 47.38 0.19 -3.74
CA GLY A 309 46.91 1.53 -3.38
C GLY A 309 47.78 2.67 -3.83
N ASP A 310 47.43 3.86 -3.34
CA ASP A 310 48.00 5.16 -3.69
C ASP A 310 47.78 5.49 -5.18
N VAL A 311 46.56 5.29 -5.69
CA VAL A 311 46.21 5.47 -7.12
C VAL A 311 44.85 6.13 -7.34
N ILE A 312 44.76 6.94 -8.39
CA ILE A 312 43.49 7.44 -8.96
C ILE A 312 43.22 6.67 -10.26
N ILE A 313 41.99 6.22 -10.50
CA ILE A 313 41.65 5.35 -11.63
C ILE A 313 40.38 5.83 -12.32
N HIS A 314 40.47 6.21 -13.60
CA HIS A 314 39.31 6.51 -14.43
C HIS A 314 39.03 5.35 -15.39
N ALA A 315 37.81 4.81 -15.37
CA ALA A 315 37.42 3.69 -16.21
C ALA A 315 36.08 3.96 -16.93
N ALA A 316 36.03 3.65 -18.23
CA ALA A 316 34.80 3.63 -19.01
C ALA A 316 34.79 2.46 -20.00
N GLY A 317 33.63 1.80 -20.13
CA GLY A 317 33.38 0.76 -21.11
C GLY A 317 33.07 1.33 -22.50
N ASN A 318 32.44 0.54 -23.36
CA ASN A 318 31.96 0.95 -24.68
C ASN A 318 30.69 1.82 -24.54
N VAL A 319 30.90 3.11 -24.29
CA VAL A 319 29.85 4.12 -24.12
C VAL A 319 29.93 5.20 -25.20
N VAL A 320 28.87 6.02 -25.28
CA VAL A 320 28.81 7.24 -26.06
C VAL A 320 28.28 8.34 -25.15
N VAL A 321 29.02 9.44 -25.01
CA VAL A 321 28.68 10.59 -24.15
C VAL A 321 29.02 11.87 -24.92
N ASP A 322 28.06 12.79 -25.04
CA ASP A 322 28.21 14.08 -25.74
C ASP A 322 28.84 13.97 -27.14
N GLY A 323 28.50 12.90 -27.87
CA GLY A 323 29.02 12.58 -29.20
C GLY A 323 30.40 11.90 -29.21
N GLN A 324 31.16 11.95 -28.10
CA GLN A 324 32.39 11.17 -27.94
C GLN A 324 32.08 9.69 -27.77
N ARG A 325 33.00 8.82 -28.22
CA ARG A 325 32.83 7.35 -28.21
C ARG A 325 34.09 6.64 -27.76
N THR A 326 33.92 5.71 -26.82
CA THR A 326 35.03 4.86 -26.33
C THR A 326 35.38 3.73 -27.29
N GLY A 327 34.37 3.10 -27.89
CA GLY A 327 34.53 1.84 -28.61
C GLY A 327 34.76 0.64 -27.66
N ALA A 328 34.65 -0.57 -28.23
CA ALA A 328 34.91 -1.81 -27.50
C ALA A 328 36.40 -1.97 -27.15
N ALA A 329 36.65 -2.63 -26.02
CA ALA A 329 37.97 -3.09 -25.61
C ALA A 329 38.38 -4.35 -26.41
N LEU A 330 39.59 -4.87 -26.18
CA LEU A 330 40.07 -6.10 -26.85
C LEU A 330 39.08 -7.26 -26.67
N GLN A 331 39.07 -8.17 -27.66
CA GLN A 331 38.10 -9.27 -27.78
C GLN A 331 36.63 -8.79 -27.84
N ASN A 332 36.41 -7.58 -28.39
CA ASN A 332 35.10 -6.94 -28.57
C ASN A 332 34.30 -6.72 -27.28
N LYS A 333 34.98 -6.67 -26.12
CA LYS A 333 34.32 -6.52 -24.82
C LYS A 333 33.82 -5.09 -24.60
N ASN A 334 32.59 -4.97 -24.12
CA ASN A 334 31.93 -3.70 -23.85
C ASN A 334 32.22 -3.17 -22.45
N GLY A 335 32.58 -4.03 -21.50
CA GLY A 335 32.97 -3.62 -20.15
C GLY A 335 34.43 -3.16 -20.08
N THR A 336 34.79 -2.48 -18.98
CA THR A 336 36.19 -2.23 -18.62
C THR A 336 36.33 -2.32 -17.10
N ILE A 337 37.22 -3.20 -16.62
CA ILE A 337 37.49 -3.41 -15.19
C ILE A 337 38.62 -2.48 -14.74
N ALA A 338 38.43 -1.70 -13.67
CA ALA A 338 39.50 -0.94 -13.05
C ALA A 338 40.45 -1.87 -12.28
N ILE A 339 39.95 -2.60 -11.28
CA ILE A 339 40.75 -3.51 -10.45
C ILE A 339 40.17 -4.93 -10.50
N HIS A 340 40.95 -5.91 -10.93
CA HIS A 340 40.63 -7.32 -10.77
C HIS A 340 41.55 -7.99 -9.73
N THR A 341 40.96 -8.75 -8.81
CA THR A 341 41.65 -9.40 -7.68
C THR A 341 41.39 -10.92 -7.64
N VAL A 342 42.44 -11.70 -7.33
CA VAL A 342 42.39 -13.17 -7.32
C VAL A 342 42.12 -13.70 -5.91
N LYS A 343 43.01 -13.36 -4.96
CA LYS A 343 43.00 -13.88 -3.60
C LYS A 343 42.73 -12.77 -2.58
N ASP A 344 43.12 -13.02 -1.33
CA ASP A 344 43.13 -12.05 -0.25
C ASP A 344 43.95 -10.80 -0.63
N ASN A 345 43.34 -9.62 -0.50
CA ASN A 345 43.93 -8.35 -0.93
C ASN A 345 43.46 -7.19 -0.05
N THR A 346 44.40 -6.37 0.42
CA THR A 346 44.12 -5.08 1.09
C THR A 346 44.21 -3.95 0.07
N LEU A 347 43.12 -3.21 -0.11
CA LEU A 347 43.05 -2.03 -0.97
C LEU A 347 43.04 -0.76 -0.11
N TYR A 348 43.98 0.15 -0.35
CA TYR A 348 44.25 1.32 0.48
C TYR A 348 44.38 2.60 -0.34
N ASN A 349 43.71 3.70 0.03
CA ASN A 349 43.92 5.01 -0.59
C ASN A 349 43.76 4.97 -2.13
N ILE A 350 42.54 4.67 -2.59
CA ILE A 350 42.17 4.50 -4.00
C ILE A 350 40.94 5.35 -4.31
N GLU A 351 41.01 6.17 -5.36
CA GLU A 351 39.89 6.92 -5.90
C GLU A 351 39.52 6.40 -7.30
N GLY A 352 38.27 5.98 -7.50
CA GLY A 352 37.77 5.44 -8.76
C GLY A 352 36.70 6.32 -9.41
N HIS A 353 36.91 6.78 -10.64
CA HIS A 353 35.91 7.50 -11.43
C HIS A 353 35.33 6.58 -12.52
N LEU A 354 34.01 6.39 -12.53
CA LEU A 354 33.34 5.43 -13.41
C LEU A 354 32.46 6.13 -14.46
N GLY A 355 32.91 6.12 -15.71
CA GLY A 355 32.28 6.80 -16.86
C GLY A 355 31.17 6.02 -17.57
N GLY A 356 30.70 4.91 -17.00
CA GLY A 356 29.67 4.05 -17.58
C GLY A 356 30.24 2.76 -18.16
N ARG A 357 29.50 1.64 -18.01
CA ARG A 357 29.95 0.27 -18.33
C ARG A 357 31.31 -0.11 -17.74
N ALA A 358 31.69 0.52 -16.64
CA ALA A 358 32.92 0.24 -15.93
C ALA A 358 32.64 -0.62 -14.69
N ASN A 359 33.56 -1.52 -14.36
CA ASN A 359 33.57 -2.20 -13.08
C ASN A 359 34.70 -1.65 -12.22
N PHE A 360 34.42 -1.28 -10.97
CA PHE A 360 35.46 -0.77 -10.07
C PHE A 360 36.35 -1.90 -9.53
N ILE A 361 35.76 -2.86 -8.81
CA ILE A 361 36.47 -4.03 -8.28
C ILE A 361 35.80 -5.32 -8.74
N SER A 362 36.60 -6.25 -9.24
CA SER A 362 36.22 -7.63 -9.55
C SER A 362 37.03 -8.59 -8.69
N ILE A 363 36.42 -9.68 -8.20
CA ILE A 363 37.08 -10.71 -7.38
C ILE A 363 36.79 -12.14 -7.88
N GLU A 364 37.81 -13.00 -7.99
CA GLU A 364 37.67 -14.41 -8.37
C GLU A 364 37.06 -15.27 -7.23
N THR A 365 35.85 -15.82 -7.41
CA THR A 365 35.19 -16.61 -6.35
C THR A 365 35.92 -17.91 -6.01
N TRP A 366 36.64 -18.51 -6.95
CA TRP A 366 37.23 -19.85 -6.82
C TRP A 366 38.53 -19.89 -6.00
N HIS A 367 39.12 -18.73 -5.67
CA HIS A 367 40.22 -18.65 -4.71
C HIS A 367 39.79 -18.26 -3.30
N GLY A 368 38.50 -17.97 -3.06
CA GLY A 368 37.99 -17.62 -1.74
C GLY A 368 38.67 -16.37 -1.15
N GLY A 369 39.00 -15.40 -2.00
CA GLY A 369 39.67 -14.16 -1.58
C GLY A 369 38.81 -13.31 -0.66
N LYS A 370 39.43 -12.66 0.33
CA LYS A 370 38.86 -11.57 1.13
C LYS A 370 39.38 -10.21 0.67
N LEU A 371 38.47 -9.26 0.46
CA LEU A 371 38.81 -7.85 0.20
C LEU A 371 38.63 -7.00 1.45
N GLY A 372 39.74 -6.44 1.93
CA GLY A 372 39.75 -5.36 2.92
C GLY A 372 39.88 -4.00 2.24
N LEU A 373 39.03 -3.04 2.61
CA LEU A 373 38.97 -1.70 2.01
C LEU A 373 39.23 -0.61 3.06
N GLU A 374 40.25 0.23 2.86
CA GLU A 374 40.53 1.40 3.70
C GLU A 374 40.80 2.64 2.83
N LYS A 375 40.14 3.78 3.11
CA LYS A 375 40.26 5.01 2.30
C LYS A 375 40.04 4.76 0.79
N VAL A 376 39.02 3.97 0.47
CA VAL A 376 38.60 3.74 -0.92
C VAL A 376 37.36 4.59 -1.20
N SER A 377 37.30 5.25 -2.35
CA SER A 377 36.19 6.10 -2.80
C SER A 377 35.82 5.81 -4.25
N VAL A 378 34.55 6.04 -4.61
CA VAL A 378 34.05 5.93 -5.99
C VAL A 378 33.18 7.13 -6.34
N ASP A 379 33.49 7.74 -7.49
CA ASP A 379 32.76 8.79 -8.18
C ASP A 379 32.03 8.18 -9.39
N GLU A 380 30.72 7.96 -9.25
CA GLU A 380 29.87 7.29 -10.23
C GLU A 380 29.07 8.33 -11.02
N LYS A 381 29.29 8.40 -12.35
CA LYS A 381 28.71 9.43 -13.24
C LYS A 381 28.16 8.92 -14.59
N GLY A 382 28.12 7.61 -14.84
CA GLY A 382 27.76 7.07 -16.15
C GLY A 382 27.04 5.73 -16.08
N ASN A 383 25.98 5.56 -16.87
CA ASN A 383 25.06 4.43 -16.72
C ASN A 383 25.75 3.05 -16.85
N GLU A 384 25.13 2.03 -16.26
CA GLU A 384 25.51 0.61 -16.38
C GLU A 384 26.89 0.24 -15.77
N ASN A 385 27.36 0.97 -14.76
CA ASN A 385 28.54 0.60 -13.95
C ASN A 385 28.25 -0.55 -12.96
N THR A 386 29.29 -1.26 -12.53
CA THR A 386 29.21 -2.26 -11.45
C THR A 386 30.30 -2.03 -10.39
N ILE A 387 29.95 -1.78 -9.12
CA ILE A 387 30.95 -1.48 -8.08
C ILE A 387 31.76 -2.75 -7.73
N PHE A 388 31.09 -3.81 -7.29
CA PHE A 388 31.67 -5.11 -6.98
C PHE A 388 31.12 -6.18 -7.93
N TYR A 389 31.98 -6.73 -8.78
CA TYR A 389 31.67 -7.81 -9.69
C TYR A 389 32.30 -9.11 -9.15
N ILE A 390 31.48 -9.91 -8.47
CA ILE A 390 31.88 -11.17 -7.86
C ILE A 390 31.97 -12.19 -8.99
N TYR A 391 33.20 -12.41 -9.46
CA TYR A 391 33.50 -12.96 -10.78
C TYR A 391 33.30 -14.48 -10.76
N PRO A 392 32.46 -15.02 -11.67
CA PRO A 392 31.99 -16.40 -11.60
C PRO A 392 33.00 -17.41 -12.14
N SER A 393 32.82 -18.69 -11.82
CA SER A 393 33.62 -19.76 -12.42
C SER A 393 32.92 -21.12 -12.44
N ASN A 394 33.49 -22.02 -13.22
CA ASN A 394 33.04 -23.40 -13.40
C ASN A 394 33.16 -24.21 -12.09
N TYR A 395 32.31 -25.22 -11.95
CA TYR A 395 32.22 -26.09 -10.77
C TYR A 395 33.57 -26.74 -10.41
N GLU A 396 34.35 -27.09 -11.42
CA GLU A 396 35.66 -27.73 -11.31
C GLU A 396 36.67 -26.82 -10.57
N LEU A 397 36.58 -25.50 -10.77
CA LEU A 397 37.47 -24.54 -10.13
C LEU A 397 36.99 -24.17 -8.71
N ILE A 398 35.69 -23.98 -8.49
CA ILE A 398 35.19 -23.67 -7.13
C ILE A 398 35.34 -24.85 -6.15
N THR A 399 35.39 -26.10 -6.62
CA THR A 399 35.79 -27.25 -5.79
C THR A 399 37.29 -27.58 -5.85
N GLY A 400 38.10 -26.72 -6.49
CA GLY A 400 39.54 -26.65 -6.26
C GLY A 400 40.45 -27.41 -7.22
N ALA A 401 40.09 -27.50 -8.51
CA ALA A 401 41.04 -27.85 -9.57
C ALA A 401 42.11 -26.75 -9.77
N ASP A 402 43.22 -27.09 -10.44
CA ASP A 402 44.34 -26.18 -10.79
C ASP A 402 44.86 -25.28 -9.64
N GLY A 403 44.74 -25.74 -8.39
CA GLY A 403 45.21 -25.00 -7.20
C GLY A 403 44.22 -23.96 -6.66
N ALA A 404 42.98 -23.94 -7.17
CA ALA A 404 41.90 -23.12 -6.63
C ALA A 404 41.55 -23.51 -5.18
N MET A 405 41.09 -22.52 -4.40
CA MET A 405 41.07 -22.56 -2.93
C MET A 405 39.68 -22.40 -2.30
N ALA A 406 38.61 -22.17 -3.07
CA ALA A 406 37.26 -22.07 -2.53
C ALA A 406 36.79 -23.34 -1.80
N LYS A 407 37.35 -24.52 -2.15
CA LYS A 407 37.19 -25.76 -1.37
C LYS A 407 37.66 -25.66 0.09
N ASN A 408 38.57 -24.73 0.41
CA ASN A 408 39.08 -24.52 1.77
C ASN A 408 39.10 -23.07 2.27
N ARG A 409 38.42 -22.14 1.58
CA ARG A 409 38.26 -20.74 1.95
C ARG A 409 36.90 -20.17 1.50
N ARG A 410 36.05 -19.73 2.43
CA ARG A 410 34.93 -18.82 2.13
C ARG A 410 35.50 -17.44 1.75
N GLY A 411 35.14 -16.92 0.58
CA GLY A 411 35.54 -15.57 0.15
C GLY A 411 34.73 -14.46 0.83
N GLY A 412 35.11 -13.21 0.64
CA GLY A 412 34.27 -12.11 1.13
C GLY A 412 34.69 -10.69 0.76
N ILE A 413 33.78 -9.75 1.00
CA ILE A 413 34.01 -8.31 0.95
C ILE A 413 33.70 -7.75 2.33
N GLU A 414 34.74 -7.28 3.02
CA GLU A 414 34.67 -6.79 4.40
C GLU A 414 35.25 -5.37 4.45
N GLY A 415 34.39 -4.35 4.53
CA GLY A 415 34.87 -2.97 4.61
C GLY A 415 33.80 -1.89 4.55
N LYS A 416 34.26 -0.64 4.62
CA LYS A 416 33.45 0.56 4.43
C LYS A 416 33.85 1.25 3.14
N LEU A 417 32.91 1.29 2.20
CA LEU A 417 32.98 2.08 0.97
C LEU A 417 31.65 2.84 0.86
N ASP A 418 31.68 4.15 0.97
CA ASP A 418 30.51 4.99 0.73
C ASP A 418 30.45 5.34 -0.76
N VAL A 419 29.25 5.29 -1.37
CA VAL A 419 29.08 5.56 -2.82
C VAL A 419 27.78 6.30 -3.09
N ASN A 420 27.89 7.40 -3.82
CA ASN A 420 26.75 8.12 -4.39
C ASN A 420 26.57 7.64 -5.84
N ILE A 421 25.45 6.98 -6.13
CA ILE A 421 25.08 6.50 -7.47
C ILE A 421 24.16 7.56 -8.09
N THR A 422 24.73 8.40 -8.96
CA THR A 422 24.03 9.55 -9.55
C THR A 422 23.45 9.24 -10.93
N SER A 423 23.97 8.19 -11.59
CA SER A 423 23.51 7.73 -12.90
C SER A 423 22.57 6.50 -12.78
N GLN A 424 22.26 5.84 -13.89
CA GLN A 424 21.19 4.85 -13.99
C GLN A 424 21.67 3.44 -14.34
N ARG A 425 20.88 2.42 -13.96
CA ARG A 425 21.12 1.00 -14.28
C ARG A 425 22.43 0.41 -13.74
N ASN A 426 23.03 1.06 -12.74
CA ASN A 426 24.23 0.59 -12.07
C ASN A 426 23.91 -0.55 -11.09
N THR A 427 24.92 -1.36 -10.76
CA THR A 427 24.81 -2.45 -9.78
C THR A 427 25.90 -2.34 -8.71
N ILE A 428 25.58 -2.45 -7.43
CA ILE A 428 26.60 -2.37 -6.37
C ILE A 428 27.28 -3.74 -6.18
N TYR A 429 26.53 -4.83 -6.06
CA TYR A 429 27.03 -6.20 -5.99
C TYR A 429 26.39 -7.05 -7.10
N SER A 430 27.16 -7.50 -8.08
CA SER A 430 26.73 -8.50 -9.08
C SER A 430 27.35 -9.85 -8.76
N VAL A 431 26.51 -10.86 -8.53
CA VAL A 431 26.92 -12.28 -8.41
C VAL A 431 26.26 -13.05 -9.56
N MET A 432 27.00 -13.90 -10.26
CA MET A 432 26.52 -14.59 -11.46
C MET A 432 27.05 -16.02 -11.52
N GLY A 433 26.44 -16.88 -12.35
CA GLY A 433 26.82 -18.30 -12.51
C GLY A 433 27.01 -19.05 -11.20
N ALA A 434 27.77 -20.14 -11.23
CA ALA A 434 28.21 -20.82 -10.02
C ALA A 434 29.28 -20.01 -9.28
N SER A 435 29.09 -19.82 -7.97
CA SER A 435 30.05 -19.18 -7.08
C SER A 435 30.58 -20.15 -6.01
N GLY A 436 31.79 -19.90 -5.51
CA GLY A 436 32.19 -20.43 -4.20
C GLY A 436 31.38 -19.76 -3.08
N SER A 437 31.41 -20.32 -1.87
CA SER A 437 30.80 -19.67 -0.70
C SER A 437 31.47 -18.31 -0.43
N PHE A 438 30.64 -17.29 -0.17
CA PHE A 438 31.06 -15.89 -0.14
C PHE A 438 30.25 -15.10 0.90
N ALA A 439 30.93 -14.24 1.67
CA ALA A 439 30.32 -13.35 2.66
C ALA A 439 30.42 -11.89 2.20
N ILE A 440 29.27 -11.22 2.04
CA ILE A 440 29.17 -9.79 1.72
C ILE A 440 28.73 -9.05 2.98
N GLU A 441 29.57 -8.18 3.53
CA GLU A 441 29.15 -7.26 4.59
C GLU A 441 29.42 -5.80 4.22
N SER A 442 28.35 -5.07 3.88
CA SER A 442 28.44 -3.64 3.64
C SER A 442 28.35 -2.86 4.94
N LYS A 443 29.43 -2.13 5.27
CA LYS A 443 29.48 -1.12 6.34
C LYS A 443 29.46 0.31 5.79
N GLY A 444 29.17 0.45 4.49
CA GLY A 444 29.16 1.71 3.74
C GLY A 444 27.77 2.31 3.57
N LEU A 445 27.73 3.63 3.37
CA LEU A 445 26.53 4.34 2.96
C LEU A 445 26.44 4.37 1.43
N TYR A 446 25.43 3.71 0.87
CA TYR A 446 25.08 3.83 -0.54
C TYR A 446 23.89 4.79 -0.70
N GLN A 447 23.97 5.73 -1.63
CA GLN A 447 22.89 6.67 -1.92
C GLN A 447 22.53 6.61 -3.41
N LEU A 448 21.37 6.04 -3.73
CA LEU A 448 20.85 5.91 -5.10
C LEU A 448 20.03 7.15 -5.47
N GLU A 449 20.67 8.14 -6.09
CA GLU A 449 19.99 9.34 -6.59
C GLU A 449 19.46 9.15 -8.02
N GLY A 450 20.16 8.36 -8.84
CA GLY A 450 19.65 7.94 -10.14
C GLY A 450 18.64 6.78 -10.06
N ALA A 451 17.96 6.54 -11.18
CA ALA A 451 16.90 5.56 -11.32
C ALA A 451 17.37 4.16 -11.82
N SER A 452 16.54 3.15 -11.58
CA SER A 452 16.71 1.77 -12.07
C SER A 452 18.03 1.08 -11.68
N ASN A 453 18.66 1.52 -10.60
CA ASN A 453 19.88 0.95 -10.01
C ASN A 453 19.55 -0.26 -9.10
N ILE A 454 20.51 -1.18 -8.95
CA ILE A 454 20.39 -2.39 -8.13
C ILE A 454 21.48 -2.42 -7.07
N ILE A 455 21.17 -2.76 -5.81
CA ILE A 455 22.20 -2.91 -4.77
C ILE A 455 22.79 -4.32 -4.77
N TYR A 456 21.98 -5.36 -4.65
CA TYR A 456 22.40 -6.75 -4.84
C TYR A 456 21.68 -7.40 -6.02
N SER A 457 22.44 -8.01 -6.93
CA SER A 457 21.93 -8.70 -8.11
C SER A 457 22.41 -10.15 -8.13
N GLY A 458 21.53 -11.08 -7.76
CA GLY A 458 21.72 -12.52 -7.86
C GLY A 458 21.33 -13.02 -9.25
N LEU A 459 22.34 -13.26 -10.08
CA LEU A 459 22.24 -13.71 -11.48
C LEU A 459 22.70 -15.16 -11.67
N GLY A 460 22.99 -15.87 -10.58
CA GLY A 460 23.44 -17.26 -10.59
C GLY A 460 23.38 -17.95 -9.23
N TYR A 461 23.80 -19.21 -9.22
CA TYR A 461 23.70 -20.12 -8.08
C TYR A 461 24.85 -19.98 -7.08
N SER A 462 24.51 -19.56 -5.86
CA SER A 462 25.41 -19.56 -4.69
C SER A 462 25.00 -20.65 -3.70
N ALA A 463 25.73 -21.77 -3.76
CA ALA A 463 25.56 -22.92 -2.90
C ALA A 463 26.11 -22.70 -1.47
N ASN A 464 25.52 -23.37 -0.49
CA ASN A 464 26.02 -23.36 0.88
C ASN A 464 27.11 -24.43 1.08
N PHE A 465 28.38 -24.04 0.99
CA PHE A 465 29.49 -24.98 1.15
C PHE A 465 29.59 -25.57 2.57
N GLN A 466 28.93 -24.99 3.59
CA GLN A 466 28.81 -25.60 4.93
C GLN A 466 28.17 -26.99 4.84
N ASN A 467 27.13 -27.13 4.01
CA ASN A 467 26.42 -28.38 3.76
C ASN A 467 27.26 -29.40 2.98
N LEU A 468 28.42 -29.00 2.44
CA LEU A 468 29.31 -29.85 1.64
C LEU A 468 30.56 -30.33 2.39
N ILE A 469 30.80 -29.83 3.62
CA ILE A 469 32.01 -30.11 4.41
C ILE A 469 32.24 -31.61 4.66
N ASN A 470 33.51 -32.02 4.51
CA ASN A 470 34.04 -33.38 4.71
C ASN A 470 33.33 -34.49 3.93
N LYS A 471 32.73 -34.14 2.79
CA LYS A 471 32.22 -35.11 1.80
C LYS A 471 33.36 -35.42 0.82
N PRO A 472 33.97 -36.63 0.88
CA PRO A 472 35.18 -36.94 0.14
C PRO A 472 34.87 -37.26 -1.32
N VAL A 473 35.87 -37.11 -2.19
CA VAL A 473 35.76 -37.53 -3.59
C VAL A 473 37.04 -38.18 -4.08
N THR A 474 36.89 -39.18 -4.95
CA THR A 474 37.98 -39.77 -5.73
C THR A 474 37.52 -39.95 -7.18
N THR A 475 37.78 -38.95 -8.04
CA THR A 475 37.49 -38.99 -9.48
C THR A 475 38.66 -38.42 -10.29
N GLY A 476 39.45 -39.28 -10.93
CA GLY A 476 40.61 -38.88 -11.73
C GLY A 476 41.85 -38.51 -10.89
N SER A 477 42.74 -37.69 -11.45
CA SER A 477 44.04 -37.35 -10.86
C SER A 477 44.02 -36.25 -9.78
N TYR A 478 42.82 -35.84 -9.32
CA TYR A 478 42.64 -34.72 -8.39
C TYR A 478 41.81 -35.15 -7.17
N ASN A 479 42.35 -34.92 -5.98
CA ASN A 479 41.64 -35.12 -4.72
C ASN A 479 41.18 -33.77 -4.17
N SER A 480 39.89 -33.63 -3.91
CA SER A 480 39.26 -32.42 -3.36
C SER A 480 38.16 -32.77 -2.37
N THR A 481 38.37 -32.37 -1.11
CA THR A 481 37.36 -32.39 -0.05
C THR A 481 37.04 -30.94 0.31
N ILE A 482 35.75 -30.62 0.50
CA ILE A 482 35.34 -29.31 1.03
C ILE A 482 35.61 -29.29 2.54
N GLN A 483 36.29 -28.26 3.04
CA GLN A 483 36.71 -28.14 4.44
C GLN A 483 36.72 -26.67 4.85
N ASP A 484 36.35 -26.31 6.08
CA ASP A 484 36.62 -24.94 6.55
C ASP A 484 38.10 -24.78 6.94
N GLY A 485 38.93 -24.46 5.94
CA GLY A 485 40.36 -24.25 6.13
C GLY A 485 40.73 -22.99 6.90
N ARG A 486 39.78 -22.05 7.11
CA ARG A 486 39.98 -20.83 7.90
C ARG A 486 39.54 -20.98 9.35
N GLY A 487 38.50 -21.78 9.62
CA GLY A 487 37.86 -21.84 10.94
C GLY A 487 36.99 -20.61 11.21
N GLU A 488 36.28 -20.14 10.19
CA GLU A 488 35.40 -18.96 10.21
C GLU A 488 33.91 -19.30 10.02
N GLY A 489 33.60 -20.54 9.64
CA GLY A 489 32.30 -20.95 9.09
C GLY A 489 32.26 -20.82 7.57
N PHE A 490 31.36 -21.57 6.93
CA PHE A 490 31.34 -21.76 5.47
C PHE A 490 29.98 -21.43 4.83
N THR A 491 29.03 -20.92 5.62
CA THR A 491 27.73 -20.41 5.16
C THR A 491 27.90 -19.12 4.35
N PRO A 492 27.37 -18.98 3.12
CA PRO A 492 27.37 -17.71 2.43
C PRO A 492 26.41 -16.73 3.12
N SER A 493 26.75 -15.44 3.17
CA SER A 493 25.92 -14.43 3.85
C SER A 493 25.89 -13.11 3.09
N ILE A 494 24.73 -12.46 3.06
CA ILE A 494 24.52 -11.10 2.54
C ILE A 494 24.06 -10.22 3.69
N LYS A 495 24.87 -9.23 4.05
CA LYS A 495 24.59 -8.27 5.13
C LYS A 495 24.61 -6.85 4.57
N LEU A 496 23.43 -6.35 4.19
CA LEU A 496 23.24 -4.98 3.74
C LEU A 496 22.74 -4.11 4.92
N GLY A 497 23.57 -3.12 5.29
CA GLY A 497 23.31 -2.24 6.43
C GLY A 497 23.67 -2.83 7.79
N THR A 498 23.69 -1.98 8.82
CA THR A 498 24.11 -2.31 10.19
C THR A 498 23.20 -3.35 10.86
N GLY A 499 23.84 -4.33 11.51
CA GLY A 499 23.20 -5.23 12.47
C GLY A 499 22.93 -4.53 13.80
N GLU A 500 22.91 -5.26 14.91
CA GLU A 500 22.75 -4.68 16.25
C GLU A 500 23.81 -3.60 16.54
N LEU A 501 23.36 -2.44 17.03
CA LEU A 501 24.22 -1.28 17.28
C LEU A 501 24.69 -1.26 18.73
N ALA A 502 25.99 -1.02 18.94
CA ALA A 502 26.52 -0.68 20.25
C ALA A 502 26.10 0.73 20.68
N ALA A 503 26.17 1.02 21.98
CA ALA A 503 25.76 2.30 22.54
C ALA A 503 26.58 3.48 21.93
N GLY A 504 25.90 4.34 21.17
CA GLY A 504 26.50 5.49 20.48
C GLY A 504 26.81 5.26 19.00
N GLU A 505 26.66 4.03 18.48
CA GLU A 505 26.76 3.77 17.04
C GLU A 505 25.53 4.30 16.28
N LYS A 506 25.71 4.54 14.97
CA LYS A 506 24.66 5.06 14.09
C LYS A 506 24.21 3.97 13.13
N ARG A 507 22.89 3.83 12.96
CA ARG A 507 22.29 3.01 11.89
C ARG A 507 22.79 3.52 10.54
N VAL A 508 23.48 2.66 9.78
CA VAL A 508 23.87 2.92 8.39
C VAL A 508 23.19 1.87 7.53
N VAL A 509 22.38 2.34 6.58
CA VAL A 509 21.70 1.51 5.58
C VAL A 509 21.80 2.19 4.22
N PRO A 510 21.70 1.45 3.12
CA PRO A 510 21.48 2.02 1.81
C PRO A 510 20.26 2.93 1.76
N LYS A 511 20.34 3.99 0.94
CA LYS A 511 19.25 4.95 0.75
C LYS A 511 18.90 5.10 -0.73
N SER A 512 17.61 5.24 -1.03
CA SER A 512 17.13 5.46 -2.40
C SER A 512 16.28 6.72 -2.52
N TYR A 513 16.59 7.53 -3.53
CA TYR A 513 15.95 8.80 -3.86
C TYR A 513 15.50 8.87 -5.34
N GLY A 514 16.00 8.01 -6.22
CA GLY A 514 15.56 7.85 -7.61
C GLY A 514 14.52 6.75 -7.82
N ASP A 515 13.85 6.75 -8.98
CA ASP A 515 12.74 5.84 -9.31
C ASP A 515 13.18 4.42 -9.69
N ASP A 516 12.27 3.45 -9.51
CA ASP A 516 12.40 2.05 -9.94
C ASP A 516 13.73 1.37 -9.51
N ASN A 517 14.35 1.83 -8.42
CA ASN A 517 15.55 1.21 -7.83
C ASN A 517 15.18 -0.08 -7.07
N VAL A 518 16.12 -1.03 -7.00
CA VAL A 518 15.94 -2.35 -6.36
C VAL A 518 17.03 -2.60 -5.32
N ILE A 519 16.67 -2.98 -4.09
CA ILE A 519 17.66 -3.31 -3.06
C ILE A 519 18.24 -4.72 -3.27
N MET A 520 17.41 -5.72 -3.56
CA MET A 520 17.85 -7.08 -3.91
C MET A 520 17.05 -7.65 -5.08
N PHE A 521 17.72 -8.14 -6.11
CA PHE A 521 17.14 -8.82 -7.26
C PHE A 521 17.64 -10.26 -7.36
N PHE A 522 16.73 -11.22 -7.59
CA PHE A 522 17.05 -12.64 -7.79
C PHE A 522 16.42 -13.14 -9.09
N ASN A 523 17.25 -13.36 -10.11
CA ASN A 523 16.84 -13.54 -11.50
C ASN A 523 16.37 -14.96 -11.86
N SER A 524 15.43 -15.10 -12.80
CA SER A 524 14.98 -16.36 -13.39
C SER A 524 15.97 -16.94 -14.39
N LYS A 525 16.62 -16.08 -15.20
CA LYS A 525 17.48 -16.54 -16.29
C LYS A 525 18.54 -15.51 -16.68
N THR A 526 19.80 -15.91 -16.61
CA THR A 526 20.96 -15.17 -17.08
C THR A 526 21.64 -15.96 -18.20
N ILE A 527 21.76 -15.38 -19.39
CA ILE A 527 22.40 -16.06 -20.53
C ILE A 527 23.93 -15.97 -20.36
N LEU A 528 24.53 -17.03 -19.82
CA LEU A 528 25.98 -17.11 -19.59
C LEU A 528 26.76 -17.45 -20.87
N GLU A 529 26.20 -18.31 -21.73
CA GLU A 529 26.81 -18.81 -22.95
C GLU A 529 27.35 -17.68 -23.85
N ASN A 530 28.63 -17.77 -24.21
CA ASN A 530 29.38 -16.84 -25.07
C ASN A 530 29.39 -15.35 -24.63
N ARG A 531 28.67 -14.96 -23.58
CA ARG A 531 28.66 -13.61 -23.00
C ARG A 531 29.69 -13.49 -21.88
N VAL A 532 29.70 -14.46 -20.96
CA VAL A 532 30.53 -14.44 -19.75
C VAL A 532 31.71 -15.39 -19.92
N ASN A 533 32.93 -14.90 -19.68
CA ASN A 533 34.11 -15.77 -19.61
C ASN A 533 34.24 -16.32 -18.18
N SER A 534 34.17 -17.64 -17.99
CA SER A 534 34.18 -18.31 -16.68
C SER A 534 35.57 -18.70 -16.15
N GLY A 535 36.66 -18.21 -16.74
CA GLY A 535 38.02 -18.37 -16.22
C GLY A 535 39.03 -18.93 -17.23
N TYR A 536 39.96 -19.75 -16.74
CA TYR A 536 41.13 -20.17 -17.52
C TYR A 536 40.88 -21.42 -18.39
N GLY A 537 41.03 -21.25 -19.71
CA GLY A 537 41.34 -22.31 -20.66
C GLY A 537 40.40 -23.52 -20.62
N LYS A 538 40.95 -24.69 -20.28
CA LYS A 538 40.33 -26.03 -20.36
C LYS A 538 39.01 -26.23 -19.59
N TYR A 539 38.65 -25.33 -18.66
CA TYR A 539 37.38 -25.40 -17.93
C TYR A 539 36.33 -24.41 -18.46
N GLY A 540 36.73 -23.42 -19.27
CA GLY A 540 35.83 -22.38 -19.76
C GLY A 540 34.82 -22.90 -20.79
N GLY A 541 33.60 -22.35 -20.76
CA GLY A 541 32.56 -22.68 -21.75
C GLY A 541 31.86 -24.03 -21.53
N ASN A 542 31.94 -24.61 -20.33
CA ASN A 542 31.23 -25.85 -20.00
C ASN A 542 29.70 -25.66 -20.04
N ALA A 543 29.00 -26.48 -20.83
CA ALA A 543 27.54 -26.46 -20.97
C ALA A 543 26.79 -26.71 -19.64
N ASN A 544 27.36 -27.51 -18.72
CA ASN A 544 26.81 -27.68 -17.38
C ASN A 544 26.83 -26.36 -16.61
N TRP A 545 27.92 -25.59 -16.70
CA TRP A 545 28.03 -24.31 -16.00
C TRP A 545 27.02 -23.27 -16.52
N PHE A 546 26.61 -23.32 -17.79
CA PHE A 546 25.57 -22.41 -18.30
C PHE A 546 24.21 -22.55 -17.60
N LYS A 547 23.88 -23.73 -17.05
CA LYS A 547 22.66 -23.95 -16.24
C LYS A 547 22.66 -23.15 -14.93
N SER A 548 23.83 -22.83 -14.39
CA SER A 548 23.98 -22.07 -13.13
C SER A 548 23.56 -20.59 -13.24
N GLY A 549 23.10 -20.14 -14.41
CA GLY A 549 22.56 -18.80 -14.67
C GLY A 549 21.14 -18.57 -14.13
N VAL A 550 20.83 -19.03 -12.93
CA VAL A 550 19.57 -18.77 -12.21
C VAL A 550 19.91 -18.24 -10.83
N GLY A 551 19.27 -17.14 -10.39
CA GLY A 551 19.53 -16.47 -9.11
C GLY A 551 19.05 -17.23 -7.89
N ILE A 552 19.60 -18.42 -7.65
CA ILE A 552 19.33 -19.27 -6.48
C ILE A 552 20.38 -19.02 -5.41
N TYR A 553 19.94 -18.70 -4.21
CA TYR A 553 20.83 -18.37 -3.09
C TYR A 553 20.50 -19.26 -1.87
N GLN A 554 21.50 -19.95 -1.34
CA GLN A 554 21.38 -20.89 -0.20
C GLN A 554 22.07 -20.39 1.08
N GLY A 555 22.37 -19.08 1.13
CA GLY A 555 22.94 -18.43 2.29
C GLY A 555 21.92 -17.66 3.11
N GLU A 556 22.42 -16.98 4.14
CA GLU A 556 21.60 -16.16 5.04
C GLU A 556 21.58 -14.69 4.57
N ILE A 557 20.45 -13.99 4.78
CA ILE A 557 20.24 -12.61 4.32
C ILE A 557 19.81 -11.69 5.46
N ARG A 558 20.55 -10.58 5.65
CA ARG A 558 20.11 -9.33 6.28
C ARG A 558 19.98 -8.25 5.21
N VAL A 559 18.79 -7.63 5.11
CA VAL A 559 18.54 -6.55 4.16
C VAL A 559 17.81 -5.37 4.81
N LYS A 560 18.41 -4.19 4.66
CA LYS A 560 17.88 -2.93 5.20
C LYS A 560 18.02 -1.81 4.19
N ALA A 561 17.09 -0.86 4.19
CA ALA A 561 17.14 0.34 3.35
C ALA A 561 16.21 1.45 3.86
N ASP A 562 16.49 2.70 3.49
CA ASP A 562 15.57 3.84 3.63
C ASP A 562 15.30 4.45 2.24
N ILE A 563 14.07 4.28 1.74
CA ILE A 563 13.61 4.76 0.43
C ILE A 563 12.79 6.04 0.64
N GLY A 564 12.96 7.07 -0.18
CA GLY A 564 12.09 8.27 -0.16
C GLY A 564 12.11 9.09 1.13
N GLU A 565 13.20 9.02 1.91
CA GLU A 565 13.51 10.00 2.98
C GLU A 565 13.66 11.43 2.42
N LYS A 566 14.20 11.52 1.19
CA LYS A 566 14.44 12.72 0.41
C LYS A 566 14.15 12.44 -1.07
N LEU A 567 14.11 13.48 -1.88
CA LEU A 567 14.03 13.40 -3.35
C LEU A 567 15.42 13.37 -4.03
N ASN A 568 16.50 13.67 -3.29
CA ASN A 568 17.89 13.73 -3.78
C ASN A 568 18.85 13.77 -2.58
N ILE A 569 20.14 13.53 -2.80
CA ILE A 569 21.20 13.51 -1.76
C ILE A 569 21.24 14.86 -1.02
N ASN A 570 21.18 15.95 -1.79
CA ASN A 570 21.23 17.32 -1.27
C ASN A 570 19.99 17.73 -0.44
N GLY A 571 18.87 17.00 -0.56
CA GLY A 571 17.63 17.27 0.17
C GLY A 571 16.77 18.42 -0.37
N THR A 572 16.86 18.75 -1.66
CA THR A 572 16.00 19.77 -2.31
C THR A 572 14.60 19.24 -2.66
N ASP A 573 13.65 20.13 -2.96
CA ASP A 573 12.22 19.83 -3.16
C ASP A 573 11.86 19.14 -4.50
N THR A 574 12.82 18.62 -5.27
CA THR A 574 12.59 17.89 -6.53
C THR A 574 13.62 16.79 -6.74
N GLN A 575 13.23 15.67 -7.34
CA GLN A 575 14.20 14.69 -7.87
C GLN A 575 15.13 15.31 -8.94
N THR A 576 16.30 14.70 -9.12
CA THR A 576 17.18 15.01 -10.26
C THR A 576 16.61 14.40 -11.55
N LYS A 577 17.06 14.89 -12.72
CA LYS A 577 16.61 14.32 -14.00
C LYS A 577 16.90 12.82 -14.11
N LYS A 578 18.07 12.36 -13.63
CA LYS A 578 18.43 10.93 -13.65
C LYS A 578 17.70 10.09 -12.58
N GLY A 579 17.16 10.72 -11.53
CA GLY A 579 16.23 10.07 -10.59
C GLY A 579 14.81 9.92 -11.14
N ASN A 580 14.30 10.92 -11.84
CA ASN A 580 12.89 10.99 -12.30
C ASN A 580 12.64 10.46 -13.72
N THR A 581 13.66 10.37 -14.57
CA THR A 581 13.49 10.09 -16.02
C THR A 581 14.33 8.91 -16.45
N ILE A 582 13.71 7.73 -16.57
CA ILE A 582 14.36 6.48 -16.97
C ILE A 582 14.57 6.49 -18.48
N GLU A 583 15.84 6.42 -18.91
CA GLU A 583 16.25 6.39 -20.31
C GLU A 583 16.53 4.96 -20.79
N ASN A 584 16.25 4.65 -22.05
CA ASN A 584 16.68 3.43 -22.75
C ASN A 584 18.20 3.45 -23.04
N ASN A 585 18.72 2.39 -23.65
CA ASN A 585 20.14 2.27 -24.00
C ASN A 585 20.56 3.04 -25.27
N ASP A 586 19.61 3.67 -25.96
CA ASP A 586 19.83 4.64 -27.04
C ASP A 586 19.68 6.11 -26.57
N GLY A 587 19.36 6.33 -25.29
CA GLY A 587 19.09 7.67 -24.72
C GLY A 587 17.65 8.17 -24.90
N THR A 588 16.75 7.40 -25.51
CA THR A 588 15.31 7.76 -25.56
C THR A 588 14.66 7.58 -24.19
N VAL A 589 13.62 8.36 -23.88
CA VAL A 589 12.91 8.24 -22.59
C VAL A 589 11.97 7.04 -22.60
N LYS A 590 12.12 6.14 -21.60
CA LYS A 590 11.25 4.99 -21.34
C LYS A 590 10.07 5.36 -20.43
N LYS A 591 10.35 6.11 -19.35
CA LYS A 591 9.40 6.53 -18.31
C LYS A 591 9.85 7.85 -17.68
N THR A 592 8.90 8.66 -17.24
CA THR A 592 9.13 9.84 -16.39
C THR A 592 8.12 9.80 -15.25
N GLY A 593 8.60 9.88 -14.00
CA GLY A 593 7.77 9.97 -12.79
C GLY A 593 7.36 11.40 -12.45
N ASP A 594 6.67 11.56 -11.32
CA ASP A 594 6.49 12.88 -10.67
C ASP A 594 7.68 13.18 -9.75
N ASN A 595 8.40 14.27 -10.07
CA ASN A 595 9.62 14.67 -9.36
C ASN A 595 9.40 15.10 -7.90
N LYS A 596 8.15 15.11 -7.42
CA LYS A 596 7.76 15.30 -6.02
C LYS A 596 7.68 13.99 -5.22
N TYR A 597 7.92 12.85 -5.85
CA TYR A 597 7.94 11.54 -5.22
C TYR A 597 9.23 10.76 -5.54
N VAL A 598 9.35 9.58 -4.95
CA VAL A 598 10.33 8.54 -5.27
C VAL A 598 9.53 7.28 -5.59
N GLU A 599 9.36 7.01 -6.88
CA GLU A 599 8.31 6.10 -7.36
C GLU A 599 8.83 4.68 -7.60
N GLY A 600 7.94 3.69 -7.42
CA GLY A 600 8.13 2.32 -7.94
C GLY A 600 9.35 1.56 -7.42
N ASN A 601 9.92 1.98 -6.28
CA ASN A 601 11.08 1.31 -5.69
C ASN A 601 10.72 -0.07 -5.11
N VAL A 602 11.62 -1.05 -5.24
CA VAL A 602 11.44 -2.41 -4.70
C VAL A 602 12.51 -2.75 -3.67
N GLY A 603 12.11 -3.30 -2.53
CA GLY A 603 13.03 -3.91 -1.56
C GLY A 603 13.64 -5.20 -2.13
N ILE A 604 12.89 -6.30 -2.05
CA ILE A 604 13.29 -7.61 -2.58
C ILE A 604 12.45 -7.94 -3.82
N PHE A 605 13.09 -8.22 -4.96
CA PHE A 605 12.45 -8.67 -6.18
C PHE A 605 12.93 -10.09 -6.54
N ALA A 606 12.12 -11.09 -6.21
CA ALA A 606 12.47 -12.50 -6.41
C ALA A 606 11.62 -13.14 -7.53
N VAL A 607 12.28 -13.45 -8.65
CA VAL A 607 11.68 -14.11 -9.83
C VAL A 607 12.36 -15.44 -10.16
N SER A 608 13.33 -15.90 -9.36
CA SER A 608 14.24 -17.01 -9.65
C SER A 608 13.58 -18.40 -9.74
N GLY A 609 12.31 -18.53 -9.34
CA GLY A 609 11.62 -19.82 -9.27
C GLY A 609 12.15 -20.71 -8.15
N GLN A 610 12.99 -20.18 -7.25
CA GLN A 610 13.62 -20.89 -6.14
C GLN A 610 12.56 -21.50 -5.20
N ARG A 611 12.53 -22.83 -5.15
CA ARG A 611 11.69 -23.66 -4.28
C ARG A 611 12.30 -25.06 -4.17
N SER A 612 11.73 -25.89 -3.29
CA SER A 612 12.14 -27.29 -3.15
C SER A 612 11.89 -28.13 -4.40
N LYS A 613 12.53 -29.31 -4.46
CA LYS A 613 12.56 -30.24 -5.62
C LYS A 613 13.43 -29.79 -6.80
N ILE A 614 14.10 -28.63 -6.75
CA ILE A 614 15.18 -28.29 -7.69
C ILE A 614 16.45 -29.05 -7.29
N SER A 615 17.07 -29.77 -8.23
CA SER A 615 18.32 -30.51 -8.03
C SER A 615 19.53 -29.69 -8.48
N PRO A 616 20.52 -29.41 -7.61
CA PRO A 616 21.76 -28.77 -8.02
C PRO A 616 22.49 -29.50 -9.15
N ALA A 617 22.48 -30.84 -9.17
CA ALA A 617 23.11 -31.62 -10.22
C ALA A 617 22.37 -31.55 -11.57
N GLU A 618 21.07 -31.85 -11.58
CA GLU A 618 20.29 -31.97 -12.82
C GLU A 618 19.86 -30.61 -13.38
N ASP A 619 19.47 -29.68 -12.51
CA ASP A 619 18.88 -28.40 -12.91
C ASP A 619 19.91 -27.27 -13.01
N LEU A 620 20.89 -27.23 -12.10
CA LEU A 620 21.87 -26.13 -12.03
C LEU A 620 23.24 -26.50 -12.62
N GLY A 621 23.46 -27.79 -12.92
CA GLY A 621 24.68 -28.29 -13.59
C GLY A 621 25.80 -28.72 -12.64
N ALA A 622 25.56 -28.76 -11.33
CA ALA A 622 26.50 -29.22 -10.31
C ALA A 622 26.63 -30.76 -10.27
N ALA A 623 26.71 -31.40 -11.44
CA ALA A 623 26.84 -32.84 -11.58
C ALA A 623 28.24 -33.32 -11.16
N LEU A 624 28.33 -34.57 -10.66
CA LEU A 624 29.58 -35.13 -10.11
C LEU A 624 30.77 -35.09 -11.09
N SER A 625 30.51 -35.17 -12.40
CA SER A 625 31.54 -35.04 -13.45
C SER A 625 32.13 -33.64 -13.57
N SER A 626 31.42 -32.60 -13.11
CA SER A 626 31.85 -31.20 -13.16
C SER A 626 32.21 -30.62 -11.78
N THR A 627 31.78 -31.21 -10.67
CA THR A 627 32.08 -30.71 -9.32
C THR A 627 33.38 -31.25 -8.72
N ASN A 628 34.25 -31.89 -9.53
CA ASN A 628 35.24 -32.86 -9.04
C ASN A 628 34.58 -33.82 -8.03
N GLY A 629 33.41 -34.34 -8.38
CA GLY A 629 32.54 -35.29 -7.66
C GLY A 629 32.03 -34.89 -6.27
N VAL A 630 32.08 -33.61 -5.89
CA VAL A 630 31.36 -33.13 -4.70
C VAL A 630 29.86 -33.23 -4.95
N ASP A 631 29.11 -33.94 -4.09
CA ASP A 631 27.64 -34.07 -4.22
C ASP A 631 26.92 -32.81 -3.74
N PHE A 632 26.69 -31.88 -4.66
CA PHE A 632 25.94 -30.65 -4.39
C PHE A 632 24.46 -30.91 -4.08
N ASN A 633 23.89 -32.10 -4.36
CA ASN A 633 22.52 -32.41 -3.93
C ASN A 633 22.39 -32.58 -2.41
N LYS A 634 23.49 -32.50 -1.65
CA LYS A 634 23.45 -32.37 -0.19
C LYS A 634 23.24 -30.94 0.29
N ASP A 635 23.26 -29.98 -0.61
CA ASP A 635 22.76 -28.62 -0.42
C ASP A 635 21.37 -28.55 -1.07
N GLU A 636 20.37 -29.14 -0.41
CA GLU A 636 19.02 -29.30 -0.96
C GLU A 636 18.33 -27.94 -1.15
N VAL A 637 17.94 -27.62 -2.38
CA VAL A 637 17.42 -26.29 -2.71
C VAL A 637 16.17 -25.96 -1.89
N HIS A 638 16.28 -24.97 -1.02
CA HIS A 638 15.18 -24.46 -0.21
C HIS A 638 14.63 -23.12 -0.74
N SER A 639 13.54 -22.64 -0.13
CA SER A 639 12.98 -21.30 -0.34
C SER A 639 14.03 -20.19 -0.21
N LEU A 640 13.79 -19.02 -0.83
CA LEU A 640 14.62 -17.85 -0.59
C LEU A 640 14.34 -17.34 0.83
N GLN A 641 15.36 -17.32 1.69
CA GLN A 641 15.20 -17.09 3.13
C GLN A 641 15.85 -15.78 3.58
N VAL A 642 15.08 -14.96 4.30
CA VAL A 642 15.49 -13.66 4.82
C VAL A 642 15.37 -13.67 6.34
N ASN A 643 16.48 -13.47 7.06
CA ASN A 643 16.53 -13.64 8.51
C ASN A 643 16.38 -12.31 9.29
N ASP A 644 16.82 -11.19 8.70
CA ASP A 644 16.72 -9.84 9.29
C ASP A 644 16.32 -8.82 8.21
N ILE A 645 15.21 -8.09 8.41
CA ILE A 645 14.64 -7.16 7.43
C ILE A 645 14.20 -5.83 8.08
N ASP A 646 14.66 -4.71 7.51
CA ASP A 646 14.31 -3.33 7.93
C ASP A 646 14.38 -2.39 6.70
N ILE A 647 13.44 -2.60 5.76
CA ILE A 647 13.29 -1.80 4.54
C ILE A 647 12.13 -0.83 4.74
N ASN A 648 12.43 0.47 4.76
CA ASN A 648 11.48 1.53 5.10
C ASN A 648 11.27 2.50 3.94
N PHE A 649 10.09 3.12 3.91
CA PHE A 649 9.68 4.15 2.99
C PHE A 649 9.39 5.44 3.77
N GLY A 650 9.96 6.55 3.32
CA GLY A 650 9.72 7.90 3.83
C GLY A 650 8.60 8.61 3.08
N LYS A 651 8.28 9.83 3.54
CA LYS A 651 7.15 10.64 3.05
C LYS A 651 7.13 10.97 1.56
N TYR A 652 8.26 10.85 0.85
CA TYR A 652 8.33 11.06 -0.60
C TYR A 652 8.12 9.77 -1.40
N SER A 653 8.13 8.59 -0.78
CA SER A 653 7.91 7.32 -1.50
C SER A 653 6.48 7.21 -2.03
N LYS A 654 6.34 6.69 -3.26
CA LYS A 654 5.04 6.40 -3.88
C LYS A 654 5.04 5.07 -4.62
N ASN A 655 3.99 4.24 -4.46
CA ASN A 655 3.84 2.93 -5.10
C ASN A 655 5.07 1.99 -4.90
N GLY A 656 5.72 2.05 -3.74
CA GLY A 656 6.88 1.21 -3.40
C GLY A 656 6.47 -0.16 -2.86
N VAL A 657 7.24 -1.21 -3.16
CA VAL A 657 6.94 -2.59 -2.73
C VAL A 657 8.09 -3.18 -1.91
N MET A 658 7.85 -3.63 -0.68
CA MET A 658 8.92 -4.15 0.19
C MET A 658 9.44 -5.52 -0.28
N MET A 659 8.54 -6.44 -0.64
CA MET A 659 8.91 -7.78 -1.13
C MET A 659 7.96 -8.29 -2.22
N VAL A 660 8.56 -8.78 -3.31
CA VAL A 660 7.89 -9.35 -4.48
C VAL A 660 8.35 -10.80 -4.67
N SER A 661 7.41 -11.73 -4.78
CA SER A 661 7.62 -13.12 -5.18
C SER A 661 6.84 -13.43 -6.45
N GLN A 662 7.55 -13.87 -7.49
CA GLN A 662 7.00 -14.14 -8.81
C GLN A 662 7.56 -15.43 -9.40
N ASN A 663 6.93 -15.94 -10.48
CA ASN A 663 7.42 -17.07 -11.26
C ASN A 663 7.57 -18.38 -10.45
N GLY A 664 6.72 -18.58 -9.43
CA GLY A 664 6.72 -19.79 -8.60
C GLY A 664 7.80 -19.80 -7.51
N THR A 665 8.48 -18.68 -7.28
CA THR A 665 9.43 -18.53 -6.17
C THR A 665 8.72 -18.68 -4.82
N VAL A 666 9.40 -19.23 -3.80
CA VAL A 666 8.96 -19.23 -2.39
C VAL A 666 9.89 -18.32 -1.61
N LEU A 667 9.34 -17.34 -0.88
CA LEU A 667 10.08 -16.35 -0.09
C LEU A 667 9.65 -16.41 1.38
N ASP A 668 10.56 -16.82 2.27
CA ASP A 668 10.30 -17.01 3.70
C ASP A 668 11.03 -15.92 4.53
N VAL A 669 10.25 -15.09 5.22
CA VAL A 669 10.71 -13.82 5.80
C VAL A 669 10.58 -13.82 7.33
N VAL A 670 11.73 -13.83 8.00
CA VAL A 670 11.93 -13.91 9.45
C VAL A 670 11.12 -15.06 10.08
N LYS A 671 11.01 -16.16 9.32
CA LYS A 671 10.35 -17.41 9.69
C LYS A 671 11.25 -18.20 10.64
N SER A 672 10.70 -18.65 11.77
CA SER A 672 11.36 -19.52 12.76
C SER A 672 11.83 -20.89 12.22
N THR A 673 11.47 -21.19 10.97
CA THR A 673 11.77 -22.41 10.21
C THR A 673 12.81 -22.18 9.11
N ASN A 674 13.35 -20.96 8.97
CA ASN A 674 14.50 -20.71 8.10
C ASN A 674 15.71 -21.54 8.56
N LEU A 675 16.51 -22.00 7.60
CA LEU A 675 17.76 -22.66 7.87
C LEU A 675 18.76 -21.63 8.40
N HIS A 676 19.44 -21.99 9.49
CA HIS A 676 20.30 -21.09 10.23
C HIS A 676 21.36 -21.90 10.96
N SER A 677 22.64 -21.52 10.84
CA SER A 677 23.72 -22.26 11.50
C SER A 677 24.95 -21.41 11.81
N GLU A 678 25.20 -21.24 13.11
CA GLU A 678 26.45 -20.67 13.65
C GLU A 678 27.63 -21.67 13.64
N GLU A 679 27.45 -22.92 13.17
CA GLU A 679 28.46 -23.98 13.33
C GLU A 679 29.75 -23.69 12.54
N ILE A 680 30.89 -23.71 13.23
CA ILE A 680 32.20 -23.90 12.58
C ILE A 680 32.57 -25.39 12.69
N ARG A 681 33.20 -25.96 11.66
CA ARG A 681 33.59 -27.37 11.63
C ARG A 681 35.09 -27.53 11.44
N ASP A 682 35.72 -28.40 12.21
CA ASP A 682 37.15 -28.65 12.11
C ASP A 682 37.54 -29.20 10.73
N LYS A 683 38.58 -28.61 10.14
CA LYS A 683 39.11 -28.97 8.81
C LYS A 683 39.67 -30.38 8.71
N THR A 684 39.98 -31.04 9.83
CA THR A 684 40.68 -32.34 9.87
C THR A 684 39.72 -33.48 10.18
N THR A 685 38.74 -33.24 11.06
CA THR A 685 37.84 -34.24 11.64
C THR A 685 36.36 -34.00 11.34
N GLY A 686 35.96 -32.79 10.92
CA GLY A 686 34.57 -32.42 10.67
C GLY A 686 33.69 -32.23 11.91
N ALA A 687 34.26 -32.39 13.11
CA ALA A 687 33.59 -32.11 14.37
C ALA A 687 33.19 -30.64 14.47
N VAL A 688 32.05 -30.36 15.09
CA VAL A 688 31.58 -28.99 15.35
C VAL A 688 32.45 -28.37 16.46
N LEU A 689 32.92 -27.15 16.22
CA LEU A 689 33.73 -26.38 17.15
C LEU A 689 32.85 -25.54 18.09
N THR A 690 33.45 -25.09 19.21
CA THR A 690 32.80 -24.16 20.15
C THR A 690 32.78 -22.72 19.63
N THR A 691 33.71 -22.36 18.74
CA THR A 691 33.72 -21.07 18.03
C THR A 691 32.53 -21.00 17.06
N LYS A 692 31.88 -19.84 17.00
CA LYS A 692 30.71 -19.59 16.14
C LYS A 692 31.08 -18.73 14.93
N ASP A 693 30.43 -18.99 13.79
CA ASP A 693 30.55 -18.19 12.58
C ASP A 693 30.04 -16.76 12.87
N ASN A 694 30.91 -15.77 12.71
CA ASN A 694 30.60 -14.37 13.02
C ASN A 694 29.89 -13.65 11.86
N THR A 695 29.67 -14.33 10.73
CA THR A 695 28.95 -13.77 9.59
C THR A 695 27.46 -14.08 9.59
N THR A 696 27.06 -15.06 10.40
CA THR A 696 25.70 -15.57 10.61
C THR A 696 24.68 -14.44 10.85
N VAL A 697 23.52 -14.52 10.20
CA VAL A 697 22.40 -13.59 10.33
C VAL A 697 21.28 -14.23 11.17
N PRO A 698 21.04 -13.74 12.41
CA PRO A 698 20.02 -14.31 13.29
C PRO A 698 18.61 -14.01 12.78
N ILE A 699 17.66 -14.92 13.06
CA ILE A 699 16.25 -14.84 12.64
C ILE A 699 15.46 -13.81 13.51
N LYS A 700 15.87 -12.54 13.46
CA LYS A 700 15.29 -11.41 14.20
C LYS A 700 15.48 -10.10 13.43
N ILE A 701 14.60 -9.13 13.69
CA ILE A 701 14.71 -7.78 13.12
C ILE A 701 15.61 -6.94 14.03
N THR A 702 16.83 -6.62 13.58
CA THR A 702 17.81 -5.93 14.45
C THR A 702 17.66 -4.40 14.39
N ASN A 703 17.64 -3.75 15.56
CA ASN A 703 17.29 -2.34 15.76
C ASN A 703 15.88 -1.95 15.28
N GLY A 704 14.89 -2.84 15.46
CA GLY A 704 13.49 -2.54 15.14
C GLY A 704 12.82 -1.54 16.10
N ILE A 705 11.49 -1.62 16.22
CA ILE A 705 10.68 -0.58 16.86
C ILE A 705 10.77 -0.65 18.40
N THR A 706 11.36 0.37 19.02
CA THR A 706 11.47 0.51 20.48
C THR A 706 10.25 1.18 21.13
N GLY A 707 9.49 1.98 20.37
CA GLY A 707 8.42 2.86 20.89
C GLY A 707 6.97 2.38 20.66
N ILE A 708 6.76 1.16 20.17
CA ILE A 708 5.42 0.59 19.93
C ILE A 708 5.38 -0.84 20.47
N SER A 709 4.36 -1.17 21.26
CA SER A 709 4.05 -2.55 21.65
C SER A 709 2.98 -3.12 20.71
N VAL A 710 3.24 -4.32 20.20
CA VAL A 710 2.27 -5.19 19.51
C VAL A 710 1.89 -6.32 20.46
N SER A 711 0.67 -6.86 20.39
CA SER A 711 0.22 -7.85 21.38
C SER A 711 0.96 -9.18 21.23
N GLY A 712 1.34 -9.79 22.35
CA GLY A 712 2.03 -11.08 22.37
C GLY A 712 3.46 -11.12 21.80
N GLN A 713 3.98 -10.01 21.25
CA GLN A 713 5.33 -9.95 20.66
C GLN A 713 6.37 -9.43 21.67
N THR A 714 7.61 -9.91 21.52
CA THR A 714 8.79 -9.23 22.06
C THR A 714 8.91 -7.84 21.43
N PRO A 715 9.11 -6.75 22.22
CA PRO A 715 9.43 -5.45 21.66
C PRO A 715 10.62 -5.52 20.69
N ASN A 716 10.62 -4.65 19.68
CA ASN A 716 11.60 -4.55 18.60
C ASN A 716 11.51 -5.56 17.43
N GLU A 717 10.70 -6.63 17.48
CA GLU A 717 10.64 -7.65 16.40
C GLU A 717 9.42 -7.51 15.46
N VAL A 718 9.27 -6.34 14.81
CA VAL A 718 8.12 -6.00 13.96
C VAL A 718 8.55 -5.48 12.60
N ILE A 719 8.00 -6.04 11.52
CA ILE A 719 8.17 -5.56 10.14
C ILE A 719 7.33 -4.30 9.95
N LYS A 720 7.87 -3.28 9.28
CA LYS A 720 7.21 -1.99 9.09
C LYS A 720 7.68 -1.30 7.82
N ASP A 721 6.88 -0.36 7.32
CA ASP A 721 7.18 0.40 6.10
C ASP A 721 7.61 1.85 6.33
N PHE A 722 7.74 2.34 7.58
CA PHE A 722 8.00 3.76 7.86
C PHE A 722 9.36 4.02 8.53
N ILE A 723 10.03 5.10 8.11
CA ILE A 723 11.32 5.52 8.68
C ILE A 723 11.14 5.99 10.14
N GLY A 724 12.05 5.56 11.03
CA GLY A 724 12.05 5.92 12.45
C GLY A 724 11.75 4.75 13.40
N THR A 725 11.91 4.99 14.71
CA THR A 725 11.67 4.01 15.80
C THR A 725 10.43 4.33 16.66
N THR A 726 9.80 5.47 16.40
CA THR A 726 8.54 5.93 17.01
C THR A 726 7.43 5.94 15.95
N GLY A 727 6.19 5.67 16.36
CA GLY A 727 5.03 5.68 15.45
C GLY A 727 4.62 7.09 15.00
N LEU A 728 3.99 7.19 13.83
CA LEU A 728 3.66 8.45 13.13
C LEU A 728 2.42 9.18 13.72
N ALA A 729 2.29 9.23 15.04
CA ALA A 729 1.09 9.69 15.72
C ALA A 729 0.72 11.16 15.40
N GLY A 730 -0.37 11.34 14.64
CA GLY A 730 -0.86 12.64 14.18
C GLY A 730 -0.12 13.18 12.95
N LYS A 731 0.63 12.34 12.24
CA LYS A 731 1.52 12.70 11.12
C LYS A 731 1.13 12.04 9.79
N ILE A 732 -0.01 11.36 9.71
CA ILE A 732 -0.58 10.85 8.45
C ILE A 732 -1.62 11.85 7.96
N SER A 733 -1.35 12.53 6.84
CA SER A 733 -2.19 13.63 6.38
C SER A 733 -2.30 13.71 4.85
N VAL A 734 -3.40 14.30 4.38
CA VAL A 734 -3.57 14.78 3.00
C VAL A 734 -2.74 16.06 2.77
N ASP A 735 -2.48 16.84 3.81
CA ASP A 735 -1.53 17.95 3.74
C ASP A 735 -0.08 17.42 3.76
N LYS A 736 0.57 17.50 2.61
CA LYS A 736 2.00 17.20 2.37
C LYS A 736 2.98 17.98 3.27
N ASN A 737 2.55 19.07 3.92
CA ASN A 737 3.36 19.79 4.91
C ASN A 737 3.31 19.14 6.31
N ILE A 738 2.27 18.37 6.61
CA ILE A 738 2.08 17.63 7.87
C ILE A 738 2.50 16.16 7.72
N ASN A 739 2.34 15.60 6.52
CA ASN A 739 2.49 14.17 6.25
C ASN A 739 3.95 13.67 6.37
N GLU A 740 4.13 12.59 7.13
CA GLU A 740 5.41 11.89 7.31
C GLU A 740 5.39 10.42 6.79
N ALA A 741 4.23 9.90 6.39
CA ALA A 741 4.07 8.55 5.84
C ALA A 741 4.25 8.46 4.32
N ALA A 742 4.70 7.30 3.83
CA ALA A 742 4.77 6.98 2.40
C ALA A 742 3.37 6.86 1.77
N THR A 743 3.26 7.06 0.45
CA THR A 743 1.99 6.95 -0.28
C THR A 743 1.87 5.60 -1.01
N GLY A 744 0.82 4.83 -0.72
CA GLY A 744 0.52 3.61 -1.50
C GLY A 744 1.58 2.52 -1.46
N THR A 745 2.24 2.33 -0.33
CA THR A 745 3.20 1.25 -0.09
C THR A 745 2.53 -0.12 -0.08
N ILE A 746 3.25 -1.14 -0.57
CA ILE A 746 2.86 -2.55 -0.46
C ILE A 746 3.90 -3.30 0.35
N ILE A 747 3.50 -4.05 1.38
CA ILE A 747 4.44 -4.88 2.14
C ILE A 747 4.82 -6.10 1.30
N ALA A 748 3.87 -6.99 1.00
CA ALA A 748 4.13 -8.20 0.22
C ALA A 748 3.24 -8.31 -1.01
N TYR A 749 3.86 -8.64 -2.15
CA TYR A 749 3.20 -8.91 -3.42
C TYR A 749 3.61 -10.27 -3.96
N SER A 750 2.66 -11.19 -4.10
CA SER A 750 2.87 -12.57 -4.56
C SER A 750 2.06 -12.83 -5.82
N GLU A 751 2.72 -13.25 -6.91
CA GLU A 751 2.05 -13.39 -8.21
C GLU A 751 2.51 -14.59 -9.03
N GLY A 752 1.51 -15.29 -9.59
CA GLY A 752 1.74 -16.21 -10.68
C GLY A 752 2.06 -17.63 -10.22
N THR A 753 2.55 -18.39 -11.20
CA THR A 753 2.98 -19.77 -11.03
C THR A 753 4.32 -20.01 -11.73
N TRP A 754 5.01 -21.07 -11.34
CA TRP A 754 6.23 -21.55 -11.96
C TRP A 754 6.00 -21.90 -13.43
N ASP A 755 6.67 -21.17 -14.33
CA ASP A 755 6.54 -21.32 -15.79
C ASP A 755 7.77 -22.04 -16.38
N PRO A 756 7.62 -23.23 -16.99
CA PRO A 756 8.72 -23.91 -17.70
C PRO A 756 9.41 -23.09 -18.80
N LYS A 757 8.77 -22.03 -19.32
CA LYS A 757 9.37 -21.11 -20.31
C LYS A 757 10.28 -20.04 -19.69
N LYS A 758 9.98 -19.62 -18.45
CA LYS A 758 10.81 -18.66 -17.69
C LYS A 758 11.97 -19.37 -17.00
N ASN A 759 11.75 -20.62 -16.60
CA ASN A 759 12.73 -21.50 -15.94
C ASN A 759 13.26 -22.55 -16.93
N ASP A 760 13.55 -22.16 -18.17
CA ASP A 760 13.85 -23.09 -19.26
C ASP A 760 15.24 -23.75 -19.19
N LEU A 761 16.12 -23.28 -18.30
CA LEU A 761 17.42 -23.89 -17.98
C LEU A 761 17.28 -25.21 -17.19
N MET A 762 16.19 -25.41 -16.45
CA MET A 762 15.99 -26.58 -15.58
C MET A 762 15.77 -27.88 -16.37
N SER A 763 15.94 -29.02 -15.71
CA SER A 763 15.68 -30.35 -16.29
C SER A 763 14.19 -30.54 -16.64
N GLU A 764 13.93 -31.46 -17.56
CA GLU A 764 12.55 -31.79 -17.97
C GLU A 764 11.77 -32.49 -16.85
N ALA A 765 12.44 -33.19 -15.94
CA ALA A 765 11.81 -33.75 -14.74
C ALA A 765 11.29 -32.64 -13.81
N THR A 766 12.16 -31.70 -13.43
CA THR A 766 11.81 -30.56 -12.57
C THR A 766 10.76 -29.67 -13.22
N LYS A 767 10.84 -29.43 -14.55
CA LYS A 767 9.80 -28.73 -15.31
C LYS A 767 8.43 -29.38 -15.19
N ASN A 768 8.32 -30.71 -15.33
CA ASN A 768 7.03 -31.39 -15.23
C ASN A 768 6.52 -31.52 -13.79
N VAL A 769 7.41 -31.55 -12.79
CA VAL A 769 7.06 -31.59 -11.36
C VAL A 769 6.66 -30.22 -10.80
N LEU A 770 7.22 -29.12 -11.31
CA LEU A 770 6.97 -27.76 -10.79
C LEU A 770 5.98 -26.92 -11.61
N LYS A 771 5.68 -27.29 -12.86
CA LYS A 771 4.75 -26.53 -13.74
C LYS A 771 3.41 -26.23 -13.07
N GLY A 772 3.16 -24.95 -12.80
CA GLY A 772 1.92 -24.49 -12.20
C GLY A 772 1.90 -24.42 -10.66
N GLU A 773 2.99 -24.82 -9.98
CA GLU A 773 3.21 -24.50 -8.57
C GLU A 773 3.17 -22.98 -8.37
N LYS A 774 2.62 -22.51 -7.25
CA LYS A 774 2.32 -21.09 -7.03
C LYS A 774 3.53 -20.30 -6.55
N SER A 775 3.55 -18.99 -6.79
CA SER A 775 4.43 -18.09 -6.05
C SER A 775 3.91 -17.90 -4.62
N GLU A 776 4.83 -17.83 -3.67
CA GLU A 776 4.53 -17.87 -2.23
C GLU A 776 5.38 -16.82 -1.49
N ILE A 777 4.80 -16.15 -0.49
CA ILE A 777 5.49 -15.35 0.54
C ILE A 777 4.96 -15.77 1.91
N ASN A 778 5.84 -16.17 2.83
CA ASN A 778 5.48 -16.55 4.20
C ASN A 778 6.17 -15.62 5.21
N ILE A 779 5.38 -14.93 6.03
CA ILE A 779 5.82 -13.84 6.90
C ILE A 779 5.74 -14.29 8.36
N GLY A 780 6.90 -14.56 8.96
CA GLY A 780 7.04 -15.15 10.29
C GLY A 780 6.97 -14.20 11.48
N ARG A 781 6.71 -12.90 11.25
CA ARG A 781 6.68 -11.83 12.28
C ARG A 781 5.51 -10.87 12.08
N ALA A 782 5.21 -10.07 13.09
CA ALA A 782 4.13 -9.08 13.03
C ALA A 782 4.47 -7.92 12.06
N VAL A 783 3.43 -7.27 11.52
CA VAL A 783 3.54 -6.23 10.49
C VAL A 783 2.80 -4.95 10.91
N ILE A 784 3.41 -3.77 10.73
CA ILE A 784 2.76 -2.45 10.85
C ILE A 784 2.90 -1.67 9.54
N LEU A 785 1.77 -1.37 8.90
CA LEU A 785 1.64 -0.55 7.70
C LEU A 785 1.24 0.90 8.07
N SER A 786 2.03 1.89 7.65
CA SER A 786 1.68 3.31 7.73
C SER A 786 0.74 3.69 6.57
N ALA A 787 -0.55 3.77 6.88
CA ALA A 787 -1.58 3.84 5.85
C ALA A 787 -1.85 5.28 5.38
N LYS A 788 -1.17 5.73 4.32
CA LYS A 788 -1.57 6.91 3.55
C LYS A 788 -1.90 6.51 2.11
N ALA A 789 -3.19 6.51 1.77
CA ALA A 789 -3.65 6.50 0.38
C ALA A 789 -3.38 7.85 -0.30
N ASP A 790 -3.38 7.88 -1.63
CA ASP A 790 -3.47 9.15 -2.36
C ASP A 790 -4.94 9.54 -2.54
N VAL A 791 -5.20 10.86 -2.61
CA VAL A 791 -6.56 11.40 -2.57
C VAL A 791 -6.75 12.32 -3.76
N THR A 792 -7.73 12.00 -4.62
CA THR A 792 -8.03 12.81 -5.80
C THR A 792 -8.71 14.12 -5.40
N ASN A 793 -8.79 15.08 -6.33
CA ASN A 793 -9.54 16.33 -6.12
C ASN A 793 -11.03 16.12 -5.76
N ASN A 794 -11.59 14.93 -6.03
CA ASN A 794 -12.96 14.55 -5.69
C ASN A 794 -13.09 13.90 -4.29
N GLY A 795 -11.98 13.62 -3.60
CA GLY A 795 -11.97 12.86 -2.34
C GLY A 795 -12.04 11.33 -2.51
N GLU A 796 -11.83 10.84 -3.73
CA GLU A 796 -11.70 9.41 -4.04
C GLU A 796 -10.27 8.94 -3.71
N LEU A 797 -10.09 7.65 -3.44
CA LEU A 797 -8.81 7.08 -3.02
C LEU A 797 -8.11 6.34 -4.16
N GLU A 798 -6.95 6.85 -4.55
CA GLU A 798 -6.01 6.19 -5.48
C GLU A 798 -4.77 5.71 -4.72
N SER A 799 -3.95 4.86 -5.35
CA SER A 799 -2.64 4.46 -4.78
C SER A 799 -2.77 4.03 -3.30
N ARG A 800 -3.74 3.14 -3.02
CA ARG A 800 -4.04 2.66 -1.66
C ARG A 800 -2.86 1.84 -1.11
N PRO A 801 -2.47 2.01 0.17
CA PRO A 801 -1.44 1.19 0.79
C PRO A 801 -2.03 -0.19 1.15
N ILE A 802 -1.27 -1.26 0.91
CA ILE A 802 -1.75 -2.64 1.06
C ILE A 802 -0.74 -3.47 1.84
N ALA A 803 -1.17 -4.23 2.86
CA ALA A 803 -0.25 -5.15 3.52
C ALA A 803 0.08 -6.33 2.58
N TYR A 804 -0.94 -7.05 2.12
CA TYR A 804 -0.76 -8.28 1.34
C TYR A 804 -1.52 -8.20 0.00
N VAL A 805 -0.82 -8.41 -1.12
CA VAL A 805 -1.40 -8.55 -2.45
C VAL A 805 -1.09 -9.92 -3.04
N ALA A 806 -2.13 -10.68 -3.40
CA ALA A 806 -2.00 -11.95 -4.08
C ALA A 806 -2.72 -11.90 -5.43
N SER A 807 -1.97 -11.95 -6.54
CA SER A 807 -2.52 -11.90 -7.90
C SER A 807 -2.16 -13.15 -8.71
N ASN A 808 -2.91 -13.43 -9.78
CA ASN A 808 -2.63 -14.49 -10.75
C ASN A 808 -2.24 -15.86 -10.14
N LYS A 809 -2.94 -16.30 -9.08
CA LYS A 809 -2.70 -17.52 -8.26
C LYS A 809 -1.62 -17.49 -7.18
N GLY A 810 -0.92 -16.37 -6.96
CA GLY A 810 0.04 -16.23 -5.86
C GLY A 810 -0.57 -16.46 -4.47
N ILE A 811 0.27 -16.76 -3.48
CA ILE A 811 -0.08 -17.00 -2.07
C ILE A 811 0.69 -16.05 -1.16
N ILE A 812 0.02 -15.53 -0.13
CA ILE A 812 0.66 -14.91 1.03
C ILE A 812 0.13 -15.54 2.33
N THR A 813 1.04 -15.91 3.23
CA THR A 813 0.74 -16.35 4.60
C THR A 813 1.38 -15.38 5.60
N ALA A 814 0.59 -14.81 6.51
CA ALA A 814 1.09 -13.94 7.58
C ALA A 814 0.80 -14.57 8.95
N GLU A 815 1.84 -14.96 9.67
CA GLU A 815 1.70 -15.84 10.85
C GLU A 815 1.29 -15.10 12.14
N ASN A 816 1.48 -13.78 12.18
CA ASN A 816 1.36 -12.93 13.37
C ASN A 816 0.45 -11.71 13.12
N GLU A 817 0.30 -10.84 14.13
CA GLU A 817 -0.58 -9.66 14.06
C GLU A 817 -0.19 -8.71 12.91
N THR A 818 -1.20 -8.12 12.27
CA THR A 818 -1.04 -7.16 11.17
C THR A 818 -1.84 -5.89 11.47
N GLU A 819 -1.17 -4.76 11.66
CA GLU A 819 -1.82 -3.47 11.91
C GLU A 819 -1.62 -2.50 10.74
N ALA A 820 -2.69 -1.95 10.18
CA ALA A 820 -2.65 -0.75 9.35
C ALA A 820 -3.13 0.45 10.18
N LYS A 821 -2.31 1.51 10.21
CA LYS A 821 -2.55 2.73 11.00
C LYS A 821 -2.55 3.93 10.07
N GLY A 822 -3.72 4.51 9.86
CA GLY A 822 -3.94 5.63 8.94
C GLY A 822 -5.26 5.47 8.18
N PHE A 823 -5.34 5.95 6.93
CA PHE A 823 -6.54 5.90 6.12
C PHE A 823 -6.35 5.22 4.76
N GLY A 824 -7.43 4.60 4.27
CA GLY A 824 -7.50 4.04 2.92
C GLY A 824 -6.78 2.71 2.71
N SER A 825 -6.30 2.07 3.78
CA SER A 825 -5.57 0.80 3.69
C SER A 825 -6.41 -0.38 3.20
N ILE A 826 -5.73 -1.43 2.74
CA ILE A 826 -6.28 -2.78 2.58
C ILE A 826 -5.34 -3.76 3.29
N ILE A 827 -5.83 -4.66 4.15
CA ILE A 827 -4.97 -5.69 4.75
C ILE A 827 -4.67 -6.79 3.74
N GLY A 828 -5.69 -7.39 3.14
CA GLY A 828 -5.51 -8.40 2.08
C GLY A 828 -6.26 -8.04 0.80
N TYR A 829 -5.56 -7.91 -0.33
CA TYR A 829 -6.13 -7.79 -1.66
C TYR A 829 -5.79 -9.02 -2.52
N ALA A 830 -6.79 -9.85 -2.83
CA ALA A 830 -6.62 -11.06 -3.64
C ALA A 830 -7.37 -10.94 -4.97
N GLU A 831 -6.71 -11.19 -6.09
CA GLU A 831 -7.31 -11.17 -7.43
C GLU A 831 -6.82 -12.33 -8.32
N SER A 832 -7.55 -12.64 -9.40
CA SER A 832 -7.17 -13.62 -10.42
C SER A 832 -6.73 -15.00 -9.87
N GLY A 833 -7.42 -15.50 -8.84
CA GLY A 833 -7.13 -16.79 -8.20
C GLY A 833 -6.06 -16.77 -7.10
N GLY A 834 -5.54 -15.59 -6.73
CA GLY A 834 -4.61 -15.41 -5.61
C GLY A 834 -5.26 -15.66 -4.24
N SER A 835 -4.46 -16.03 -3.24
CA SER A 835 -4.94 -16.38 -1.89
C SER A 835 -4.11 -15.70 -0.78
N ILE A 836 -4.79 -15.18 0.24
CA ILE A 836 -4.16 -14.56 1.41
C ILE A 836 -4.74 -15.18 2.69
N THR A 837 -3.86 -15.59 3.59
CA THR A 837 -4.23 -16.05 4.94
C THR A 837 -3.46 -15.26 6.00
N ALA A 838 -4.17 -14.52 6.85
CA ALA A 838 -3.61 -13.87 8.03
C ALA A 838 -4.08 -14.61 9.29
N THR A 839 -3.15 -15.24 10.01
CA THR A 839 -3.48 -16.08 11.18
C THR A 839 -3.45 -15.34 12.50
N GLY A 840 -2.61 -14.30 12.62
CA GLY A 840 -2.68 -13.34 13.72
C GLY A 840 -3.84 -12.35 13.54
N LYS A 841 -4.12 -11.58 14.60
CA LYS A 841 -5.17 -10.55 14.56
C LYS A 841 -4.83 -9.46 13.54
N VAL A 842 -5.82 -9.04 12.77
CA VAL A 842 -5.69 -7.88 11.87
C VAL A 842 -6.43 -6.67 12.43
N THR A 843 -5.80 -5.50 12.32
CA THR A 843 -6.34 -4.23 12.81
C THR A 843 -6.15 -3.18 11.72
N ALA A 844 -7.21 -2.53 11.22
CA ALA A 844 -7.11 -1.48 10.21
C ALA A 844 -7.90 -0.25 10.64
N VAL A 845 -7.22 0.70 11.26
CA VAL A 845 -7.85 1.79 12.03
C VAL A 845 -7.18 3.13 11.78
N ASP A 846 -7.95 4.20 11.97
CA ASP A 846 -7.55 5.59 11.74
C ASP A 846 -6.62 6.17 12.82
N ALA A 847 -5.85 5.29 13.48
CA ALA A 847 -4.71 5.70 14.29
C ALA A 847 -3.72 6.48 13.43
N TRP A 848 -2.98 7.41 14.05
CA TRP A 848 -1.94 8.23 13.41
C TRP A 848 -2.42 9.28 12.38
N VAL A 849 -3.69 9.24 11.95
CA VAL A 849 -4.28 10.29 11.10
C VAL A 849 -4.22 11.66 11.80
N ALA A 850 -3.83 12.69 11.07
CA ALA A 850 -3.74 14.07 11.55
C ALA A 850 -5.13 14.68 11.79
N GLY A 851 -5.21 15.62 12.73
CA GLY A 851 -6.46 16.29 13.12
C GLY A 851 -7.00 17.32 12.12
N ASP A 852 -6.43 17.42 10.92
CA ASP A 852 -6.89 18.37 9.90
C ASP A 852 -8.17 17.88 9.19
N SER A 853 -9.02 18.82 8.75
CA SER A 853 -10.34 18.49 8.20
C SER A 853 -10.29 17.70 6.88
N ALA A 854 -9.21 17.80 6.10
CA ALA A 854 -9.08 17.06 4.84
C ALA A 854 -8.77 15.58 5.09
N SER A 855 -7.92 15.30 6.08
CA SER A 855 -7.54 13.95 6.51
C SER A 855 -8.62 13.25 7.33
N GLN A 856 -9.32 13.98 8.21
CA GLN A 856 -10.44 13.40 8.97
C GLN A 856 -11.55 12.85 8.04
N LYS A 857 -11.81 13.51 6.89
CA LYS A 857 -12.74 13.02 5.84
C LYS A 857 -12.29 11.75 5.10
N GLN A 858 -11.08 11.25 5.35
CA GLN A 858 -10.59 9.98 4.80
C GLN A 858 -10.72 8.81 5.79
N THR A 859 -11.07 9.10 7.05
CA THR A 859 -11.22 8.06 8.08
C THR A 859 -12.40 7.12 7.79
N TYR A 860 -12.35 5.91 8.33
CA TYR A 860 -13.31 4.82 8.07
C TYR A 860 -13.38 4.37 6.59
N LYS A 861 -12.31 4.57 5.81
CA LYS A 861 -12.15 4.06 4.43
C LYS A 861 -11.21 2.86 4.31
N ASN A 862 -10.82 2.23 5.43
CA ASN A 862 -9.94 1.06 5.42
C ASN A 862 -10.71 -0.22 5.07
N ILE A 863 -10.01 -1.24 4.57
CA ILE A 863 -10.59 -2.52 4.20
C ILE A 863 -9.80 -3.65 4.89
N GLY A 864 -10.49 -4.60 5.52
CA GLY A 864 -9.91 -5.84 6.02
C GLY A 864 -9.50 -6.75 4.86
N GLY A 865 -10.44 -7.56 4.37
CA GLY A 865 -10.24 -8.39 3.19
C GLY A 865 -10.98 -7.88 1.95
N TYR A 866 -10.29 -7.83 0.81
CA TYR A 866 -10.89 -7.63 -0.53
C TYR A 866 -10.48 -8.78 -1.46
N ALA A 867 -11.45 -9.59 -1.90
CA ALA A 867 -11.27 -10.57 -2.97
C ALA A 867 -11.98 -10.16 -4.27
N LYS A 868 -11.34 -10.37 -5.42
CA LYS A 868 -11.79 -9.91 -6.74
C LYS A 868 -11.61 -10.96 -7.84
N GLY A 869 -12.71 -11.49 -8.35
CA GLY A 869 -12.74 -12.48 -9.43
C GLY A 869 -12.55 -13.94 -8.99
N ALA A 870 -12.60 -14.84 -9.96
CA ALA A 870 -12.77 -16.28 -9.73
C ALA A 870 -11.56 -16.94 -9.02
N GLY A 871 -11.85 -17.64 -7.92
CA GLY A 871 -10.88 -18.39 -7.13
C GLY A 871 -10.04 -17.54 -6.18
N SER A 872 -10.35 -16.24 -6.04
CA SER A 872 -9.61 -15.34 -5.16
C SER A 872 -10.13 -15.39 -3.73
N THR A 873 -9.22 -15.54 -2.77
CA THR A 873 -9.58 -15.79 -1.35
C THR A 873 -8.79 -14.91 -0.38
N VAL A 874 -9.47 -14.29 0.58
CA VAL A 874 -8.83 -13.64 1.75
C VAL A 874 -9.43 -14.20 3.03
N THR A 875 -8.60 -14.80 3.87
CA THR A 875 -9.02 -15.44 5.14
C THR A 875 -8.30 -14.79 6.32
N LEU A 876 -9.07 -14.31 7.29
CA LEU A 876 -8.60 -13.60 8.48
C LEU A 876 -8.99 -14.40 9.73
N THR A 877 -8.09 -15.21 10.29
CA THR A 877 -8.44 -16.17 11.37
C THR A 877 -8.16 -15.64 12.77
N GLY A 878 -7.23 -14.70 12.94
CA GLY A 878 -6.95 -14.08 14.24
C GLY A 878 -7.96 -13.02 14.69
N GLY A 879 -8.98 -12.75 13.87
CA GLY A 879 -9.97 -11.68 14.07
C GLY A 879 -9.59 -10.35 13.44
N ALA A 880 -10.60 -9.52 13.20
CA ALA A 880 -10.47 -8.26 12.49
C ALA A 880 -11.10 -7.09 13.27
N ASP A 881 -10.29 -6.10 13.65
CA ASP A 881 -10.74 -4.80 14.20
C ASP A 881 -10.58 -3.71 13.12
N ILE A 882 -11.68 -3.32 12.46
CA ILE A 882 -11.64 -2.51 11.23
C ILE A 882 -12.52 -1.26 11.34
N ASN A 883 -11.97 -0.09 10.99
CA ASN A 883 -12.73 1.13 10.70
C ASN A 883 -12.93 1.26 9.17
N GLY A 884 -14.11 0.90 8.69
CA GLY A 884 -14.48 0.81 7.28
C GLY A 884 -15.08 -0.55 6.93
N LEU A 885 -14.68 -1.12 5.80
CA LEU A 885 -15.17 -2.41 5.32
C LEU A 885 -14.38 -3.57 5.96
N GLY A 886 -15.05 -4.40 6.77
CA GLY A 886 -14.47 -5.64 7.25
C GLY A 886 -14.17 -6.62 6.12
N ALA A 887 -15.11 -6.73 5.17
CA ALA A 887 -15.01 -7.62 4.02
C ALA A 887 -15.65 -7.04 2.76
N LEU A 888 -14.98 -7.26 1.62
CA LEU A 888 -15.48 -6.98 0.28
C LEU A 888 -15.20 -8.18 -0.64
N ALA A 889 -16.24 -8.83 -1.16
CA ALA A 889 -16.11 -9.84 -2.21
C ALA A 889 -16.72 -9.32 -3.52
N ASN A 890 -15.96 -9.35 -4.61
CA ASN A 890 -16.39 -8.85 -5.93
C ASN A 890 -16.15 -9.91 -7.01
N GLY A 891 -17.20 -10.29 -7.72
CA GLY A 891 -17.12 -11.20 -8.85
C GLY A 891 -17.29 -12.68 -8.46
N SER A 892 -17.88 -13.46 -9.37
CA SER A 892 -18.18 -14.87 -9.16
C SER A 892 -16.95 -15.68 -8.75
N GLY A 893 -17.03 -16.32 -7.57
CA GLY A 893 -15.97 -17.15 -7.02
C GLY A 893 -14.87 -16.38 -6.26
N ALA A 894 -15.07 -15.09 -5.96
CA ALA A 894 -14.30 -14.38 -4.95
C ALA A 894 -14.87 -14.63 -3.55
N THR A 895 -14.01 -14.88 -2.56
CA THR A 895 -14.44 -15.12 -1.16
C THR A 895 -13.60 -14.33 -0.14
N VAL A 896 -14.27 -13.71 0.84
CA VAL A 896 -13.62 -13.13 2.02
C VAL A 896 -14.20 -13.73 3.29
N THR A 897 -13.34 -14.27 4.16
CA THR A 897 -13.72 -14.99 5.38
C THR A 897 -13.12 -14.33 6.61
N LEU A 898 -13.97 -13.89 7.54
CA LEU A 898 -13.58 -13.45 8.89
C LEU A 898 -13.85 -14.61 9.86
N ASP A 899 -12.81 -15.43 10.08
CA ASP A 899 -12.87 -16.79 10.63
C ASP A 899 -12.72 -16.82 12.17
N THR A 900 -13.55 -16.05 12.86
CA THR A 900 -13.66 -16.07 14.32
C THR A 900 -14.98 -15.42 14.78
N ALA A 901 -15.33 -15.59 16.06
CA ALA A 901 -16.45 -14.92 16.71
C ALA A 901 -16.10 -13.53 17.30
N SER A 902 -14.83 -13.11 17.22
CA SER A 902 -14.29 -11.91 17.89
C SER A 902 -13.85 -10.81 16.92
N ASN A 903 -14.66 -10.51 15.91
CA ASN A 903 -14.44 -9.38 15.00
C ASN A 903 -15.11 -8.09 15.50
N THR A 904 -14.52 -6.93 15.24
CA THR A 904 -15.07 -5.60 15.58
C THR A 904 -15.02 -4.68 14.36
N ILE A 905 -16.15 -4.52 13.65
CA ILE A 905 -16.20 -3.67 12.45
C ILE A 905 -16.99 -2.40 12.76
N LYS A 906 -16.44 -1.24 12.40
CA LYS A 906 -17.13 0.06 12.51
C LYS A 906 -17.31 0.61 11.11
N SER A 907 -18.55 0.77 10.67
CA SER A 907 -18.84 1.06 9.27
C SER A 907 -18.23 2.39 8.81
N GLY A 908 -17.80 2.40 7.55
CA GLY A 908 -17.70 3.64 6.78
C GLY A 908 -19.00 3.89 6.03
N LYS A 909 -19.04 4.93 5.18
CA LYS A 909 -20.18 5.18 4.28
C LYS A 909 -20.42 4.08 3.24
N GLU A 910 -19.47 3.14 3.11
CA GLU A 910 -19.56 1.95 2.24
C GLU A 910 -20.20 0.73 2.97
N GLY A 911 -20.54 0.87 4.26
CA GLY A 911 -21.05 -0.21 5.12
C GLY A 911 -19.94 -0.93 5.90
N ALA A 912 -20.17 -2.18 6.29
CA ALA A 912 -19.19 -3.04 6.97
C ALA A 912 -18.91 -4.37 6.24
N LEU A 913 -19.90 -5.01 5.61
CA LEU A 913 -19.74 -6.27 4.85
C LEU A 913 -20.40 -6.18 3.47
N VAL A 914 -19.64 -6.33 2.38
CA VAL A 914 -20.15 -6.11 1.01
C VAL A 914 -19.84 -7.29 0.08
N ALA A 915 -20.84 -7.75 -0.65
CA ALA A 915 -20.74 -8.79 -1.67
C ALA A 915 -21.37 -8.33 -3.00
N VAL A 916 -20.59 -8.29 -4.09
CA VAL A 916 -21.04 -7.85 -5.41
C VAL A 916 -20.68 -8.83 -6.52
N ASP A 917 -21.47 -8.83 -7.59
CA ASP A 917 -21.21 -9.52 -8.87
C ASP A 917 -20.89 -11.03 -8.78
N GLY A 918 -21.43 -11.70 -7.75
CA GLY A 918 -21.27 -13.13 -7.49
C GLY A 918 -20.24 -13.49 -6.40
N GLY A 919 -19.68 -12.49 -5.70
CA GLY A 919 -18.78 -12.70 -4.56
C GLY A 919 -19.49 -13.22 -3.31
N GLU A 920 -18.73 -13.88 -2.42
CA GLU A 920 -19.22 -14.42 -1.14
C GLU A 920 -18.43 -13.86 0.05
N VAL A 921 -19.13 -13.34 1.06
CA VAL A 921 -18.54 -12.97 2.36
C VAL A 921 -19.00 -13.97 3.42
N VAL A 922 -18.06 -14.46 4.23
CA VAL A 922 -18.32 -15.35 5.38
C VAL A 922 -17.88 -14.66 6.66
N PHE A 923 -18.81 -14.48 7.59
CA PHE A 923 -18.59 -13.79 8.86
C PHE A 923 -18.97 -14.72 10.02
N LYS A 924 -17.98 -15.18 10.81
CA LYS A 924 -18.22 -16.17 11.87
C LYS A 924 -18.57 -15.57 13.25
N GLY A 925 -18.89 -14.29 13.28
CA GLY A 925 -19.42 -13.59 14.46
C GLY A 925 -18.59 -12.38 14.90
N GLY A 926 -19.14 -11.64 15.85
CA GLY A 926 -18.53 -10.41 16.38
C GLY A 926 -19.52 -9.26 16.51
N THR A 927 -19.01 -8.04 16.48
CA THR A 927 -19.81 -6.80 16.56
C THR A 927 -19.62 -5.92 15.33
N ILE A 928 -20.72 -5.37 14.82
CA ILE A 928 -20.75 -4.30 13.83
C ILE A 928 -21.34 -3.04 14.50
N GLU A 929 -20.65 -1.90 14.42
CA GLU A 929 -21.18 -0.59 14.81
C GLU A 929 -21.57 0.20 13.55
N ASN A 930 -22.87 0.48 13.35
CA ASN A 930 -23.37 1.32 12.25
C ASN A 930 -23.75 2.69 12.82
N LYS A 931 -22.87 3.68 12.65
CA LYS A 931 -22.95 4.95 13.39
C LYS A 931 -22.31 6.11 12.66
N ASP A 932 -22.97 7.26 12.77
CA ASP A 932 -22.48 8.57 12.35
C ASP A 932 -21.01 8.87 12.67
N LEU A 933 -20.30 9.40 11.67
CA LEU A 933 -18.91 9.80 11.76
C LEU A 933 -18.79 11.14 12.48
N SER A 934 -17.78 11.30 13.35
CA SER A 934 -17.64 12.47 14.24
C SER A 934 -17.48 13.83 13.53
N TYR A 935 -17.15 13.82 12.24
CA TYR A 935 -16.95 15.02 11.42
C TYR A 935 -18.16 15.37 10.53
N GLU A 936 -19.20 14.53 10.48
CA GLU A 936 -20.35 14.68 9.59
C GLU A 936 -21.59 14.00 10.21
N ALA A 937 -22.51 14.81 10.75
CA ALA A 937 -23.82 14.33 11.14
C ALA A 937 -24.60 13.86 9.90
N ASN A 938 -25.48 12.88 10.07
CA ASN A 938 -26.28 12.27 9.01
C ASN A 938 -25.44 11.60 7.89
N SER A 939 -24.17 11.30 8.19
CA SER A 939 -23.25 10.54 7.33
C SER A 939 -23.72 9.11 7.04
N HIS A 940 -24.60 8.58 7.89
CA HIS A 940 -25.09 7.19 7.83
C HIS A 940 -26.56 7.04 7.42
N ASP A 941 -27.33 8.12 7.17
CA ASP A 941 -28.76 8.09 6.78
C ASP A 941 -29.09 7.06 5.68
N ASN A 942 -28.17 6.87 4.73
CA ASN A 942 -28.33 6.00 3.57
C ASN A 942 -27.32 4.83 3.58
N VAL A 943 -26.76 4.48 4.74
CA VAL A 943 -25.76 3.42 4.93
C VAL A 943 -26.42 2.21 5.57
N THR A 944 -26.10 1.02 5.05
CA THR A 944 -26.52 -0.26 5.62
C THR A 944 -25.29 -1.03 6.14
N PRO A 945 -25.39 -1.76 7.26
CA PRO A 945 -24.25 -2.48 7.82
C PRO A 945 -23.74 -3.59 6.88
N PHE A 946 -24.60 -4.21 6.07
CA PHE A 946 -24.20 -5.27 5.14
C PHE A 946 -25.03 -5.26 3.85
N PHE A 947 -24.42 -5.63 2.72
CA PHE A 947 -25.03 -5.47 1.40
C PHE A 947 -24.60 -6.55 0.38
N ALA A 948 -25.57 -7.24 -0.23
CA ALA A 948 -25.35 -8.21 -1.30
C ALA A 948 -26.09 -7.80 -2.59
N LYS A 949 -25.37 -7.57 -3.69
CA LYS A 949 -25.92 -7.08 -4.97
C LYS A 949 -25.42 -7.89 -6.17
N GLY A 950 -26.31 -8.10 -7.16
CA GLY A 950 -26.01 -8.88 -8.36
C GLY A 950 -26.30 -10.37 -8.19
N ASN A 951 -26.22 -11.12 -9.29
CA ASN A 951 -26.61 -12.53 -9.31
C ASN A 951 -25.63 -13.38 -8.49
N ASN A 952 -26.16 -14.22 -7.60
CA ASN A 952 -25.43 -15.16 -6.74
C ASN A 952 -24.48 -14.54 -5.70
N SER A 953 -24.49 -13.21 -5.50
CA SER A 953 -23.73 -12.56 -4.42
C SER A 953 -24.30 -12.94 -3.05
N LYS A 954 -23.42 -13.20 -2.07
CA LYS A 954 -23.81 -13.77 -0.77
C LYS A 954 -23.09 -13.18 0.43
N ILE A 955 -23.80 -13.10 1.56
CA ILE A 955 -23.21 -12.90 2.90
C ILE A 955 -23.73 -14.01 3.82
N LYS A 956 -22.82 -14.73 4.48
CA LYS A 956 -23.11 -15.80 5.44
C LYS A 956 -22.71 -15.39 6.84
N PHE A 957 -23.65 -15.43 7.78
CA PHE A 957 -23.43 -15.24 9.21
C PHE A 957 -23.33 -16.61 9.89
N GLU A 958 -22.13 -17.19 9.96
CA GLU A 958 -21.90 -18.54 10.51
C GLU A 958 -21.85 -18.58 12.04
N GLY A 959 -21.76 -17.42 12.71
CA GLY A 959 -21.75 -17.33 14.17
C GLY A 959 -22.34 -16.03 14.71
N ALA A 960 -22.50 -15.99 16.04
CA ALA A 960 -23.24 -14.96 16.75
C ALA A 960 -22.75 -13.54 16.40
N THR A 961 -23.64 -12.73 15.83
CA THR A 961 -23.33 -11.41 15.28
C THR A 961 -24.19 -10.35 15.95
N THR A 962 -23.56 -9.35 16.56
CA THR A 962 -24.25 -8.19 17.15
C THR A 962 -24.14 -6.99 16.22
N ILE A 963 -25.27 -6.39 15.83
CA ILE A 963 -25.29 -5.12 15.08
C ILE A 963 -25.81 -4.02 16.01
N ASN A 964 -24.95 -3.05 16.34
CA ASN A 964 -25.31 -1.87 17.11
C ASN A 964 -25.68 -0.75 16.12
N MET A 965 -26.98 -0.53 15.92
CA MET A 965 -27.51 0.51 15.04
C MET A 965 -27.69 1.81 15.83
N TYR A 966 -26.92 2.83 15.45
CA TYR A 966 -27.14 4.21 15.86
C TYR A 966 -27.81 5.03 14.75
N ASP A 967 -27.63 4.64 13.49
CA ASP A 967 -28.19 5.35 12.34
C ASP A 967 -28.30 4.44 11.11
N GLY A 968 -28.94 4.93 10.05
CA GLY A 968 -29.01 4.28 8.74
C GLY A 968 -30.05 3.16 8.60
N ILE A 969 -29.90 2.37 7.54
CA ILE A 969 -30.92 1.42 7.03
C ILE A 969 -30.55 -0.03 7.38
N LEU A 970 -31.39 -0.68 8.20
CA LEU A 970 -31.14 -2.04 8.68
C LEU A 970 -31.47 -3.15 7.66
N VAL A 971 -32.61 -3.05 6.96
CA VAL A 971 -33.11 -4.09 6.02
C VAL A 971 -33.36 -3.49 4.64
N ALA A 972 -32.85 -4.14 3.60
CA ALA A 972 -32.88 -3.66 2.22
C ALA A 972 -33.17 -4.78 1.19
N GLY A 973 -33.94 -5.80 1.58
CA GLY A 973 -34.26 -6.96 0.74
C GLY A 973 -35.61 -7.59 1.06
N GLU A 974 -36.08 -8.48 0.18
CA GLU A 974 -37.33 -9.24 0.33
C GLU A 974 -37.18 -10.39 1.33
N GLU A 975 -38.26 -10.90 1.94
CA GLU A 975 -38.21 -12.11 2.80
C GLU A 975 -37.59 -13.32 2.08
N SER A 976 -37.73 -13.36 0.75
CA SER A 976 -37.15 -14.37 -0.13
C SER A 976 -35.63 -14.27 -0.32
N ASP A 977 -34.97 -13.18 0.11
CA ASP A 977 -33.52 -12.98 0.07
C ASP A 977 -32.79 -13.50 1.32
N TYR A 978 -33.55 -13.84 2.37
CA TYR A 978 -33.02 -14.20 3.69
C TYR A 978 -33.30 -15.67 4.06
N GLU A 979 -32.34 -16.32 4.72
CA GLU A 979 -32.51 -17.61 5.39
C GLU A 979 -31.78 -17.66 6.74
N ALA A 980 -32.42 -18.27 7.74
CA ALA A 980 -31.90 -18.34 9.11
C ALA A 980 -30.68 -19.27 9.26
N THR A 981 -30.49 -20.20 8.31
CA THR A 981 -29.45 -21.24 8.27
C THR A 981 -28.39 -20.93 7.21
N VAL A 982 -27.19 -21.53 7.30
CA VAL A 982 -26.06 -21.30 6.36
C VAL A 982 -25.96 -22.35 5.24
N THR A 983 -27.02 -23.10 5.00
CA THR A 983 -27.02 -24.32 4.16
C THR A 983 -27.68 -24.16 2.79
N GLY A 984 -28.37 -23.05 2.53
CA GLY A 984 -29.11 -22.82 1.28
C GLY A 984 -28.39 -21.96 0.25
N THR A 985 -29.18 -21.20 -0.50
CA THR A 985 -28.78 -20.49 -1.73
C THR A 985 -29.18 -19.02 -1.76
N LYS A 986 -29.74 -18.48 -0.66
CA LYS A 986 -30.20 -17.09 -0.59
C LYS A 986 -29.03 -16.09 -0.51
N LYS A 987 -29.31 -14.80 -0.72
CA LYS A 987 -28.32 -13.70 -0.65
C LYS A 987 -27.77 -13.55 0.77
N TYR A 988 -28.63 -13.65 1.78
CA TYR A 988 -28.27 -13.48 3.18
C TYR A 988 -28.59 -14.77 3.93
N GLN A 989 -27.55 -15.43 4.43
CA GLN A 989 -27.64 -16.76 5.04
C GLN A 989 -27.17 -16.74 6.49
N GLY A 990 -27.70 -17.64 7.32
CA GLY A 990 -27.37 -17.71 8.74
C GLY A 990 -27.92 -16.53 9.56
N THR A 991 -28.89 -15.78 9.05
CA THR A 991 -29.34 -14.55 9.71
C THR A 991 -30.00 -14.78 11.07
N GLY A 992 -30.36 -16.02 11.39
CA GLY A 992 -30.75 -16.45 12.74
C GLY A 992 -29.64 -16.31 13.80
N ASN A 993 -28.40 -16.06 13.39
CA ASN A 993 -27.28 -15.71 14.27
C ASN A 993 -27.15 -14.20 14.54
N VAL A 994 -27.95 -13.35 13.87
CA VAL A 994 -27.85 -11.88 13.97
C VAL A 994 -28.80 -11.34 15.04
N THR A 995 -28.23 -10.58 15.98
CA THR A 995 -28.94 -9.80 17.00
C THR A 995 -28.70 -8.32 16.76
N VAL A 996 -29.76 -7.54 16.59
CA VAL A 996 -29.69 -6.09 16.38
C VAL A 996 -30.01 -5.37 17.70
N ASN A 997 -29.26 -4.33 18.02
CA ASN A 997 -29.52 -3.43 19.15
C ASN A 997 -29.69 -2.00 18.62
N LEU A 998 -30.83 -1.36 18.91
CA LEU A 998 -31.00 0.08 18.68
C LEU A 998 -30.27 0.87 19.78
N LYS A 999 -29.61 1.97 19.41
CA LYS A 999 -28.71 2.75 20.29
C LYS A 999 -28.94 4.27 20.29
N LYS A 1000 -29.75 4.79 19.38
CA LYS A 1000 -30.10 6.20 19.17
C LYS A 1000 -31.44 6.24 18.42
N ASP A 1001 -32.18 7.34 18.57
CA ASP A 1001 -33.36 7.64 17.76
C ASP A 1001 -33.01 7.91 16.29
N GLY A 1002 -33.93 7.58 15.37
CA GLY A 1002 -33.82 7.87 13.93
C GLY A 1002 -33.30 6.72 13.06
N VAL A 1003 -33.07 5.53 13.62
CA VAL A 1003 -32.71 4.34 12.83
C VAL A 1003 -33.88 3.95 11.91
N ASN A 1004 -33.60 3.73 10.63
CA ASN A 1004 -34.56 3.20 9.67
C ASN A 1004 -34.48 1.68 9.63
N LEU A 1005 -35.54 0.98 10.03
CA LEU A 1005 -35.55 -0.48 10.05
C LEU A 1005 -35.65 -1.10 8.64
N GLY A 1006 -36.08 -0.33 7.63
CA GLY A 1006 -36.27 -0.79 6.26
C GLY A 1006 -37.73 -1.01 5.86
N ILE A 1007 -37.92 -1.73 4.75
CA ILE A 1007 -39.23 -2.05 4.17
C ILE A 1007 -39.57 -3.52 4.45
N PHE A 1008 -40.73 -3.75 5.06
CA PHE A 1008 -41.21 -5.07 5.46
C PHE A 1008 -42.45 -5.42 4.63
N LYS A 1009 -42.34 -6.46 3.81
CA LYS A 1009 -43.35 -6.83 2.81
C LYS A 1009 -44.10 -8.09 3.22
N GLY A 1010 -45.44 -8.07 3.09
CA GLY A 1010 -46.29 -9.24 3.25
C GLY A 1010 -46.50 -9.74 4.68
N ILE A 1011 -46.22 -8.92 5.70
CA ILE A 1011 -46.33 -9.32 7.11
C ILE A 1011 -47.66 -8.92 7.75
N ASN A 1012 -48.04 -9.63 8.82
CA ASN A 1012 -49.20 -9.28 9.65
C ASN A 1012 -48.71 -8.78 11.01
N ALA A 1013 -48.70 -7.47 11.21
CA ALA A 1013 -48.16 -6.79 12.38
C ALA A 1013 -49.26 -6.28 13.32
N THR A 1014 -48.89 -6.08 14.58
CA THR A 1014 -49.74 -5.42 15.58
C THR A 1014 -48.97 -4.27 16.24
N TRP A 1015 -49.60 -3.10 16.33
CA TRP A 1015 -49.17 -1.98 17.15
C TRP A 1015 -50.08 -1.90 18.40
N ASP A 1016 -49.59 -2.44 19.51
CA ASP A 1016 -50.21 -2.42 20.84
C ASP A 1016 -49.71 -1.25 21.72
N GLY A 1017 -48.91 -0.35 21.12
CA GLY A 1017 -48.20 0.72 21.84
C GLY A 1017 -46.86 0.30 22.43
N ASN A 1018 -46.45 -0.97 22.27
CA ASN A 1018 -45.17 -1.50 22.72
C ASN A 1018 -44.32 -1.95 21.52
N SER A 1019 -43.10 -1.41 21.41
CA SER A 1019 -42.17 -1.82 20.36
C SER A 1019 -41.85 -3.33 20.38
N GLY A 1020 -41.96 -3.99 21.53
CA GLY A 1020 -41.62 -5.41 21.70
C GLY A 1020 -42.47 -6.37 20.85
N ALA A 1021 -43.77 -6.15 20.70
CA ALA A 1021 -44.62 -7.02 19.88
C ALA A 1021 -44.36 -6.77 18.38
N TYR A 1022 -44.34 -5.50 17.99
CA TYR A 1022 -44.12 -5.04 16.63
C TYR A 1022 -42.75 -5.50 16.07
N LEU A 1023 -41.65 -5.25 16.80
CA LEU A 1023 -40.30 -5.66 16.39
C LEU A 1023 -40.11 -7.18 16.29
N ASN A 1024 -40.83 -7.97 17.11
CA ASN A 1024 -40.83 -9.42 16.99
C ASN A 1024 -41.57 -9.92 15.74
N THR A 1025 -42.50 -9.13 15.17
CA THR A 1025 -43.04 -9.38 13.83
C THR A 1025 -42.02 -8.97 12.76
N LEU A 1026 -41.50 -7.73 12.82
CA LEU A 1026 -40.61 -7.20 11.77
C LEU A 1026 -39.39 -8.09 11.52
N LYS A 1027 -38.76 -8.62 12.58
CA LYS A 1027 -37.56 -9.47 12.47
C LYS A 1027 -37.76 -10.76 11.67
N THR A 1028 -39.00 -11.18 11.41
CA THR A 1028 -39.31 -12.41 10.64
C THR A 1028 -38.94 -12.31 9.16
N VAL A 1029 -38.93 -11.11 8.57
CA VAL A 1029 -38.53 -10.88 7.17
C VAL A 1029 -37.02 -11.11 6.96
N PRO A 1030 -36.11 -10.43 7.70
CA PRO A 1030 -34.68 -10.71 7.63
C PRO A 1030 -34.27 -11.99 8.38
N LYS A 1031 -35.19 -12.60 9.15
CA LYS A 1031 -35.00 -13.83 9.94
C LYS A 1031 -33.93 -13.69 11.04
N PHE A 1032 -33.82 -12.49 11.61
CA PHE A 1032 -32.93 -12.18 12.74
C PHE A 1032 -33.39 -12.84 14.05
N ALA A 1033 -32.44 -13.15 14.94
CA ALA A 1033 -32.74 -13.66 16.28
C ALA A 1033 -33.58 -12.67 17.11
N ALA A 1034 -33.15 -11.41 17.12
CA ALA A 1034 -33.81 -10.33 17.85
C ALA A 1034 -33.49 -8.94 17.25
N ILE A 1035 -34.43 -8.01 17.41
CA ILE A 1035 -34.22 -6.57 17.27
C ILE A 1035 -34.57 -5.98 18.65
N ASN A 1036 -33.55 -5.55 19.38
CA ASN A 1036 -33.64 -5.11 20.77
C ASN A 1036 -33.78 -3.59 20.86
N ASN A 1037 -34.83 -3.11 21.53
CA ASN A 1037 -35.00 -1.70 21.85
C ASN A 1037 -35.26 -1.48 23.36
N PRO A 1038 -34.31 -1.82 24.25
CA PRO A 1038 -34.52 -1.79 25.71
C PRO A 1038 -34.72 -0.37 26.28
N ASN A 1039 -34.40 0.67 25.52
CA ASN A 1039 -34.48 2.07 25.93
C ASN A 1039 -35.65 2.82 25.26
N ASN A 1040 -36.50 2.14 24.49
CA ASN A 1040 -37.61 2.73 23.72
C ASN A 1040 -37.18 3.89 22.78
N TYR A 1041 -36.05 3.72 22.08
CA TYR A 1041 -35.66 4.64 21.00
C TYR A 1041 -36.70 4.68 19.88
N ILE A 1042 -36.84 5.83 19.25
CA ILE A 1042 -37.71 6.07 18.09
C ILE A 1042 -37.01 5.55 16.83
N TYR A 1043 -37.72 4.81 15.99
CA TYR A 1043 -37.22 4.22 14.76
C TYR A 1043 -38.29 4.28 13.68
N ASP A 1044 -37.89 4.50 12.42
CA ASP A 1044 -38.81 4.51 11.29
C ASP A 1044 -38.92 3.10 10.68
N SER A 1045 -40.10 2.75 10.17
CA SER A 1045 -40.34 1.48 9.45
C SER A 1045 -41.37 1.67 8.33
N VAL A 1046 -41.26 0.88 7.26
CA VAL A 1046 -42.25 0.87 6.17
C VAL A 1046 -42.91 -0.51 6.09
N LEU A 1047 -44.24 -0.53 6.16
CA LEU A 1047 -45.06 -1.72 5.89
C LEU A 1047 -45.63 -1.67 4.48
N MET A 1048 -45.66 -2.82 3.81
CA MET A 1048 -46.21 -2.94 2.46
C MET A 1048 -46.80 -4.33 2.17
N ASN A 1049 -47.97 -4.38 1.52
CA ASN A 1049 -48.65 -5.61 1.12
C ASN A 1049 -49.02 -6.57 2.26
N GLY A 1050 -49.12 -6.06 3.48
CA GLY A 1050 -49.43 -6.81 4.69
C GLY A 1050 -50.71 -6.35 5.35
N THR A 1051 -50.80 -6.64 6.65
CA THR A 1051 -51.84 -6.09 7.53
C THR A 1051 -51.23 -5.49 8.79
N LEU A 1052 -51.82 -4.38 9.27
CA LEU A 1052 -51.48 -3.78 10.56
C LEU A 1052 -52.72 -3.71 11.45
N THR A 1053 -52.67 -4.35 12.62
CA THR A 1053 -53.69 -4.18 13.66
C THR A 1053 -53.25 -3.10 14.64
N VAL A 1054 -54.07 -2.07 14.86
CA VAL A 1054 -53.82 -1.02 15.85
C VAL A 1054 -54.66 -1.31 17.09
N ASP A 1055 -54.00 -1.77 18.15
CA ASP A 1055 -54.61 -2.17 19.42
C ASP A 1055 -54.22 -1.22 20.57
N THR A 1056 -54.05 0.08 20.29
CA THR A 1056 -53.77 1.09 21.31
C THR A 1056 -54.38 2.44 20.94
N ASP A 1057 -54.46 3.34 21.91
CA ASP A 1057 -54.79 4.74 21.65
C ASP A 1057 -53.57 5.43 21.02
N VAL A 1058 -53.81 6.22 19.98
CA VAL A 1058 -52.76 6.89 19.18
C VAL A 1058 -52.98 8.40 19.18
N ASN A 1059 -51.90 9.15 19.34
CA ASN A 1059 -51.88 10.60 19.16
C ASN A 1059 -51.01 10.97 17.96
N LEU A 1060 -51.64 11.36 16.85
CA LEU A 1060 -50.96 11.72 15.60
C LEU A 1060 -50.14 13.02 15.71
N ASP A 1061 -50.38 13.87 16.70
CA ASP A 1061 -49.54 15.05 16.97
C ASP A 1061 -48.29 14.71 17.81
N SER A 1062 -48.24 13.52 18.42
CA SER A 1062 -47.17 13.12 19.35
C SER A 1062 -45.92 12.63 18.62
N ALA A 1063 -44.84 13.41 18.70
CA ALA A 1063 -43.51 13.05 18.19
C ALA A 1063 -42.83 11.90 18.96
N THR A 1064 -43.47 11.32 19.99
CA THR A 1064 -42.97 10.13 20.72
C THR A 1064 -43.95 8.95 20.68
N ASP A 1065 -45.04 9.06 19.92
CA ASP A 1065 -45.93 7.92 19.66
C ASP A 1065 -45.38 7.13 18.45
N GLY A 1066 -44.91 5.91 18.71
CA GLY A 1066 -44.26 5.07 17.69
C GLY A 1066 -45.14 4.73 16.49
N PHE A 1067 -46.48 4.86 16.58
CA PHE A 1067 -47.34 4.73 15.40
C PHE A 1067 -47.00 5.77 14.32
N ASN A 1068 -46.60 6.98 14.71
CA ASN A 1068 -46.25 8.05 13.77
C ASN A 1068 -44.99 7.77 12.94
N HIS A 1069 -44.24 6.70 13.28
CA HIS A 1069 -43.02 6.25 12.61
C HIS A 1069 -43.25 4.98 11.78
N ILE A 1070 -44.50 4.53 11.65
CA ILE A 1070 -44.91 3.44 10.76
C ILE A 1070 -45.48 4.06 9.48
N THR A 1071 -44.69 4.05 8.41
CA THR A 1071 -45.16 4.41 7.06
C THR A 1071 -45.81 3.19 6.42
N MET A 1072 -46.90 3.39 5.66
CA MET A 1072 -47.69 2.31 5.08
C MET A 1072 -48.01 2.57 3.61
N GLU A 1073 -47.75 1.56 2.76
CA GLU A 1073 -48.00 1.62 1.31
C GLU A 1073 -48.59 0.30 0.82
N ARG A 1074 -49.80 0.33 0.26
CA ARG A 1074 -50.57 -0.88 -0.06
C ARG A 1074 -50.72 -1.82 1.15
N GLU A 1075 -51.14 -1.29 2.29
CA GLU A 1075 -51.32 -2.03 3.55
C GLU A 1075 -52.80 -2.06 3.95
N SER A 1076 -53.27 -3.14 4.57
CA SER A 1076 -54.64 -3.24 5.11
C SER A 1076 -54.63 -3.07 6.64
N VAL A 1077 -55.05 -1.90 7.11
CA VAL A 1077 -54.96 -1.51 8.53
C VAL A 1077 -56.29 -1.73 9.24
N THR A 1078 -56.31 -2.39 10.40
CA THR A 1078 -57.49 -2.56 11.26
C THR A 1078 -57.32 -1.80 12.57
N ILE A 1079 -58.22 -0.88 12.88
CA ILE A 1079 -58.30 -0.20 14.18
C ILE A 1079 -59.25 -1.01 15.06
N ASN A 1080 -58.77 -1.47 16.22
CA ASN A 1080 -59.56 -2.31 17.12
C ASN A 1080 -60.65 -1.53 17.86
N ALA A 1081 -61.68 -2.26 18.28
CA ALA A 1081 -62.80 -1.70 19.03
C ALA A 1081 -62.34 -1.16 20.39
N GLY A 1082 -62.88 0.00 20.78
CA GLY A 1082 -62.52 0.68 22.03
C GLY A 1082 -61.17 1.40 22.05
N LYS A 1083 -60.48 1.50 20.90
CA LYS A 1083 -59.24 2.30 20.74
C LYS A 1083 -59.54 3.63 20.05
N THR A 1084 -58.70 4.63 20.31
CA THR A 1084 -58.86 6.01 19.84
C THR A 1084 -57.62 6.50 19.10
N ILE A 1085 -57.75 6.75 17.80
CA ILE A 1085 -56.78 7.55 17.03
C ILE A 1085 -57.19 9.02 17.16
N SER A 1086 -56.25 9.91 17.48
CA SER A 1086 -56.54 11.31 17.78
C SER A 1086 -55.55 12.28 17.12
N GLY A 1087 -56.01 13.50 16.84
CA GLY A 1087 -55.19 14.60 16.34
C GLY A 1087 -55.87 15.95 16.52
N THR A 1088 -55.09 17.01 16.64
CA THR A 1088 -55.53 18.39 16.91
C THR A 1088 -54.91 19.41 15.94
N THR A 1089 -53.91 19.01 15.16
CA THR A 1089 -53.30 19.82 14.09
C THR A 1089 -54.02 19.70 12.73
N GLY A 1090 -55.04 18.84 12.61
CA GLY A 1090 -55.65 18.44 11.35
C GLY A 1090 -54.93 17.29 10.62
N LYS A 1091 -53.84 16.75 11.19
CA LYS A 1091 -53.19 15.51 10.72
C LYS A 1091 -54.09 14.31 11.02
N GLY A 1092 -54.45 13.54 9.99
CA GLY A 1092 -55.18 12.27 10.10
C GLY A 1092 -54.41 11.09 9.51
N LEU A 1093 -55.09 9.95 9.34
CA LEU A 1093 -54.52 8.73 8.78
C LEU A 1093 -54.41 8.80 7.25
N SER A 1094 -53.36 8.22 6.67
CA SER A 1094 -53.14 8.23 5.21
C SER A 1094 -52.48 6.93 4.72
N MET A 1095 -53.07 6.30 3.71
CA MET A 1095 -52.55 5.10 3.06
C MET A 1095 -51.96 5.42 1.67
N GLY A 1096 -50.68 5.09 1.48
CA GLY A 1096 -50.04 5.08 0.17
C GLY A 1096 -50.48 3.90 -0.69
N SER A 1097 -50.28 3.98 -2.00
CA SER A 1097 -50.49 2.86 -2.92
C SER A 1097 -49.57 3.00 -4.13
N ASN A 1098 -49.36 1.92 -4.89
CA ASN A 1098 -48.33 1.85 -5.92
C ASN A 1098 -48.81 1.18 -7.22
N THR A 1099 -47.97 1.24 -8.26
CA THR A 1099 -48.24 0.72 -9.61
C THR A 1099 -48.37 -0.80 -9.70
N THR A 1100 -48.22 -1.53 -8.59
CA THR A 1100 -48.40 -2.99 -8.53
C THR A 1100 -49.64 -3.39 -7.74
N ALA A 1101 -50.46 -2.45 -7.25
CA ALA A 1101 -51.79 -2.75 -6.71
C ALA A 1101 -52.72 -3.25 -7.83
N THR A 1102 -53.48 -4.30 -7.54
CA THR A 1102 -54.36 -5.01 -8.48
C THR A 1102 -55.84 -4.82 -8.17
N SER A 1103 -56.19 -4.55 -6.91
CA SER A 1103 -57.56 -4.36 -6.44
C SER A 1103 -57.64 -3.27 -5.37
N ASN A 1104 -58.80 -2.64 -5.25
CA ASN A 1104 -59.12 -1.76 -4.10
C ASN A 1104 -59.18 -2.53 -2.77
N ALA A 1105 -59.16 -3.87 -2.79
CA ALA A 1105 -59.03 -4.69 -1.58
C ALA A 1105 -57.58 -4.83 -1.09
N ASP A 1106 -56.58 -4.45 -1.90
CA ASP A 1106 -55.16 -4.64 -1.57
C ASP A 1106 -54.64 -3.64 -0.52
N SER A 1107 -55.42 -2.60 -0.18
CA SER A 1107 -55.08 -1.64 0.88
C SER A 1107 -56.30 -0.95 1.47
N GLY A 1108 -56.17 -0.41 2.69
CA GLY A 1108 -57.25 0.35 3.29
C GLY A 1108 -57.21 0.50 4.81
N TYR A 1109 -58.31 0.99 5.35
CA TYR A 1109 -58.58 1.07 6.79
C TYR A 1109 -59.92 0.42 7.14
N ILE A 1110 -59.91 -0.52 8.07
CA ILE A 1110 -61.09 -1.08 8.73
C ILE A 1110 -61.17 -0.43 10.12
N ASN A 1111 -62.15 0.45 10.35
CA ASN A 1111 -62.31 1.14 11.63
C ASN A 1111 -63.41 0.50 12.48
N ASN A 1112 -63.02 -0.04 13.64
CA ASN A 1112 -63.94 -0.48 14.71
C ASN A 1112 -63.88 0.41 15.96
N GLY A 1113 -62.93 1.35 16.01
CA GLY A 1113 -62.67 2.27 17.12
C GLY A 1113 -63.07 3.71 16.79
N THR A 1114 -62.44 4.69 17.41
CA THR A 1114 -62.71 6.12 17.18
C THR A 1114 -61.52 6.80 16.49
N VAL A 1115 -61.76 7.55 15.40
CA VAL A 1115 -60.74 8.37 14.71
C VAL A 1115 -61.11 9.85 14.83
N ARG A 1116 -60.66 10.50 15.90
CA ARG A 1116 -61.04 11.86 16.29
C ARG A 1116 -60.00 12.89 15.86
N ILE A 1117 -60.09 13.35 14.61
CA ILE A 1117 -59.21 14.42 14.11
C ILE A 1117 -59.91 15.78 14.25
N THR A 1118 -59.20 16.73 14.84
CA THR A 1118 -59.64 18.11 15.06
C THR A 1118 -58.54 19.07 14.58
N GLY A 1119 -58.90 20.34 14.36
CA GLY A 1119 -58.03 21.31 13.69
C GLY A 1119 -57.93 21.09 12.17
N GLY A 1120 -57.23 22.00 11.49
CA GLY A 1120 -57.12 22.00 10.02
C GLY A 1120 -58.40 22.44 9.28
N THR A 1121 -58.34 22.37 7.94
CA THR A 1121 -59.49 22.60 7.04
C THR A 1121 -59.37 21.68 5.82
N SER A 1122 -60.47 21.44 5.11
CA SER A 1122 -60.44 20.69 3.84
C SER A 1122 -59.57 21.35 2.76
N ALA A 1123 -59.49 22.68 2.75
CA ALA A 1123 -58.60 23.44 1.86
C ALA A 1123 -57.10 23.24 2.21
N ALA A 1124 -56.78 22.86 3.45
CA ALA A 1124 -55.44 22.46 3.88
C ALA A 1124 -55.18 20.95 3.75
N GLY A 1125 -56.11 20.19 3.14
CA GLY A 1125 -55.99 18.73 2.98
C GLY A 1125 -56.26 17.91 4.25
N ALA A 1126 -56.80 18.52 5.31
CA ALA A 1126 -57.12 17.80 6.55
C ALA A 1126 -58.31 16.85 6.34
N ALA A 1127 -58.09 15.57 6.60
CA ALA A 1127 -59.07 14.49 6.51
C ALA A 1127 -58.82 13.46 7.62
N GLY A 1128 -59.87 12.85 8.18
CA GLY A 1128 -59.75 11.88 9.28
C GLY A 1128 -59.00 10.60 8.87
N ILE A 1129 -59.40 10.06 7.71
CA ILE A 1129 -58.74 8.94 7.03
C ILE A 1129 -58.69 9.26 5.53
N ASN A 1130 -57.53 9.03 4.90
CA ASN A 1130 -57.30 9.15 3.47
C ASN A 1130 -56.68 7.86 2.90
N VAL A 1131 -57.04 7.47 1.69
CA VAL A 1131 -56.51 6.27 1.00
C VAL A 1131 -56.31 6.58 -0.48
N SER A 1132 -55.11 6.34 -1.00
CA SER A 1132 -54.75 6.70 -2.39
C SER A 1132 -55.38 5.78 -3.44
N TYR A 1133 -55.45 4.47 -3.15
CA TYR A 1133 -56.13 3.45 -3.96
C TYR A 1133 -56.36 2.21 -3.07
N GLY A 1134 -57.59 2.03 -2.59
CA GLY A 1134 -57.95 1.08 -1.53
C GLY A 1134 -59.38 1.31 -1.00
N GLN A 1135 -59.70 0.77 0.18
CA GLN A 1135 -61.02 0.91 0.82
C GLN A 1135 -60.95 1.57 2.22
N ILE A 1136 -62.02 2.25 2.62
CA ILE A 1136 -62.26 2.68 4.01
C ILE A 1136 -63.57 2.03 4.46
N HIS A 1137 -63.50 1.12 5.43
CA HIS A 1137 -64.64 0.39 5.97
C HIS A 1137 -64.82 0.74 7.45
N ASN A 1138 -65.67 1.73 7.73
CA ASN A 1138 -66.11 2.03 9.09
C ASN A 1138 -67.23 1.06 9.49
N THR A 1139 -67.01 0.25 10.52
CA THR A 1139 -67.97 -0.77 10.97
C THR A 1139 -69.04 -0.17 11.88
N ALA A 1140 -70.02 -0.97 12.31
CA ALA A 1140 -71.11 -0.52 13.18
C ALA A 1140 -70.67 -0.06 14.59
N THR A 1141 -69.42 -0.33 15.00
CA THR A 1141 -68.82 0.21 16.23
C THR A 1141 -67.82 1.35 15.96
N GLY A 1142 -67.47 1.59 14.69
CA GLY A 1142 -66.50 2.60 14.29
C GLY A 1142 -67.09 4.01 14.30
N ILE A 1143 -66.29 4.98 14.76
CA ILE A 1143 -66.60 6.42 14.75
C ILE A 1143 -65.44 7.15 14.05
N ILE A 1144 -65.77 8.11 13.19
CA ILE A 1144 -64.86 9.08 12.55
C ILE A 1144 -65.53 10.46 12.67
#